data_AF-A0A8J3HEF1-F1
#
_entry.id   AF-A0A8J3HEF1-F1
#
_cell.length_a   1.000
_cell.length_b   1.000
_cell.length_c   1.000
_cell.angle_alpha   90.00
_cell.angle_beta   90.00
_cell.angle_gamma   90.00
#
_symmetry.space_group_name_H-M   'P 1'
#
loop_
_entity.id
_entity.type
_entity.pdbx_description
1 polymer ?
#
loop_
_entity_poly.entity_id
_entity_poly.type
_entity_poly.pdbx_seq_one_letter_code
_entity_poly.pdbx_strand_id
1 'polypeptide(L)'
;MRVGELAHRTGTTVRALRYYEAAGLVVPRRLGNGYREYDPVAVRLVEQIRTLTALGFSVEETRPFVESMIDSDGADGRPAALSTYRRAIAGLEQRIERLAGQRDALLTLVDAAAGPGVPSVGGRVFGSGGPDPVGLAGALMPGLTFRATDGTAVGPAAFGGRRTVLFLYALTSRPGADLPTGWDDVPGARGCTVQACGFRDLHSELLAAGCDQVYGLSAQSTGYQRELAHRLRLPYPLLADPRLSLAAALGVPTFQIAGTAYYRRLTLIVNDGVVEHVFHPVTEPALHADQVLRWLADHPNPRSNMTAVDTVHAREILDSRGNPTVEVDVLLDDGSLGRAAVPSGASTGTAEAVELRDGDTGRYHGKGVRRAVDAVLGEIADAVAGLDGRDQAAVDRVLIELDGTANKSRLGANATLGVSLAVVKAAAVSAGQPLYRYLGGPDAVTLPLPLMNIVNGGAHADNPLDFQEFMIAPVGAATFAEAVRMGSEVFHTLRAALHAAGQHTAVGDEGGFAPTLHTAHEALAFISSAISDSGYTPGVDIAIALDPAASEFYRDGAYHYAGEGRVRTVAEHVDYLVELAETYPIVSIEDGVAQDDFEGWKALTDRLGGRCQLVGDDVFCTNVALLRDGIARGIANAVLVKVNQVGTLTEMLATVRAAREAGYSSVMSHRSGETEDTTIADLAVATGCGQIKTGSLSRSDRTAKYNQLMRIEEELGERAVYAGRSTLAGAA
;
A
#
# COMPACT_ATOMS: atom_id res chain seq x y z
N MET A 1 15.94 -28.46 -43.12
CA MET A 1 15.78 -29.16 -41.82
C MET A 1 14.55 -28.66 -41.06
N ARG A 2 13.91 -29.50 -40.24
CA ARG A 2 12.78 -29.09 -39.39
C ARG A 2 13.25 -28.37 -38.12
N VAL A 3 12.38 -27.62 -37.46
CA VAL A 3 12.74 -26.86 -36.24
C VAL A 3 13.30 -27.75 -35.12
N GLY A 4 12.75 -28.95 -34.94
CA GLY A 4 13.25 -29.90 -33.93
C GLY A 4 14.63 -30.47 -34.27
N GLU A 5 14.92 -30.65 -35.55
CA GLU A 5 16.23 -31.12 -36.04
C GLU A 5 17.28 -30.01 -35.89
N LEU A 6 16.93 -28.75 -36.20
CA LEU A 6 17.78 -27.59 -35.96
C LEU A 6 18.08 -27.40 -34.47
N ALA A 7 17.08 -27.56 -33.61
CA ALA A 7 17.23 -27.47 -32.15
C ALA A 7 18.22 -28.51 -31.63
N HIS A 8 18.05 -29.76 -32.06
CA HIS A 8 18.92 -30.86 -31.66
C HIS A 8 20.37 -30.64 -32.12
N ARG A 9 20.58 -30.25 -33.39
CA ARG A 9 21.92 -30.07 -33.96
C ARG A 9 22.69 -28.90 -33.37
N THR A 10 22.01 -27.85 -32.95
CA THR A 10 22.65 -26.63 -32.41
C THR A 10 22.68 -26.61 -30.89
N GLY A 11 22.16 -27.65 -30.22
CA GLY A 11 22.06 -27.72 -28.76
C GLY A 11 21.20 -26.60 -28.15
N THR A 12 20.23 -26.07 -28.90
CA THR A 12 19.32 -25.01 -28.44
C THR A 12 17.88 -25.53 -28.30
N THR A 13 17.00 -24.76 -27.68
CA THR A 13 15.58 -25.14 -27.54
C THR A 13 14.75 -24.67 -28.72
N VAL A 14 13.67 -25.39 -29.04
CA VAL A 14 12.68 -24.95 -30.05
C VAL A 14 12.09 -23.58 -29.72
N ARG A 15 11.96 -23.25 -28.42
CA ARG A 15 11.51 -21.93 -27.95
C ARG A 15 12.51 -20.83 -28.32
N ALA A 16 13.80 -21.07 -28.10
CA ALA A 16 14.86 -20.14 -28.50
C ALA A 16 14.90 -19.93 -30.02
N LEU A 17 14.74 -21.00 -30.82
CA LEU A 17 14.66 -20.87 -32.28
C LEU A 17 13.47 -20.04 -32.74
N ARG A 18 12.30 -20.18 -32.09
CA ARG A 18 11.13 -19.35 -32.39
C ARG A 18 11.36 -17.88 -32.02
N TYR A 19 12.12 -17.63 -30.95
CA TYR A 19 12.52 -16.29 -30.57
C TYR A 19 13.51 -15.68 -31.58
N TYR A 20 14.50 -16.44 -32.05
CA TYR A 20 15.41 -16.00 -33.11
C TYR A 20 14.68 -15.77 -34.45
N GLU A 21 13.66 -16.57 -34.75
CA GLU A 21 12.78 -16.37 -35.91
C GLU A 21 11.94 -15.09 -35.77
N ALA A 22 11.36 -14.82 -34.60
CA ALA A 22 10.63 -13.59 -34.33
C ALA A 22 11.53 -12.35 -34.41
N ALA A 23 12.79 -12.48 -33.98
CA ALA A 23 13.82 -11.45 -34.14
C ALA A 23 14.36 -11.36 -35.59
N GLY A 24 13.95 -12.23 -36.51
CA GLY A 24 14.40 -12.23 -37.90
C GLY A 24 15.86 -12.64 -38.10
N LEU A 25 16.50 -13.25 -37.09
CA LEU A 25 17.90 -13.71 -37.15
C LEU A 25 18.04 -15.08 -37.81
N VAL A 26 16.97 -15.87 -37.79
CA VAL A 26 16.89 -17.18 -38.43
C VAL A 26 15.57 -17.26 -39.20
N VAL A 27 15.65 -17.29 -40.53
CA VAL A 27 14.46 -17.20 -41.39
C VAL A 27 14.14 -18.57 -42.01
N PRO A 28 12.98 -19.20 -41.68
CA PRO A 28 12.55 -20.43 -42.34
C PRO A 28 11.86 -20.16 -43.68
N ARG A 29 12.01 -21.10 -44.61
CA ARG A 29 11.14 -21.22 -45.78
C ARG A 29 9.85 -21.96 -45.41
N ARG A 30 8.69 -21.43 -45.82
CA ARG A 30 7.40 -22.12 -45.65
C ARG A 30 7.12 -23.01 -46.85
N LEU A 31 6.80 -24.28 -46.59
CA LEU A 31 6.35 -25.24 -47.60
C LEU A 31 4.83 -25.15 -47.80
N GLY A 32 4.33 -25.60 -48.96
CA GLY A 32 2.90 -25.56 -49.31
C GLY A 32 1.97 -26.33 -48.35
N ASN A 33 2.52 -27.19 -47.49
CA ASN A 33 1.79 -27.90 -46.42
C ASN A 33 1.85 -27.18 -45.06
N GLY A 34 2.28 -25.92 -45.01
CA GLY A 34 2.33 -25.09 -43.79
C GLY A 34 3.51 -25.35 -42.88
N TYR A 35 4.35 -26.35 -43.18
CA TYR A 35 5.53 -26.63 -42.37
C TYR A 35 6.70 -25.69 -42.70
N ARG A 36 7.48 -25.36 -41.68
CA ARG A 36 8.73 -24.58 -41.78
C ARG A 36 9.92 -25.48 -42.12
N GLU A 37 10.81 -24.96 -42.97
CA GLU A 37 12.06 -25.60 -43.35
C GLU A 37 13.20 -24.58 -43.22
N TYR A 38 14.21 -24.92 -42.44
CA TYR A 38 15.40 -24.08 -42.24
C TYR A 38 16.53 -24.55 -43.15
N ASP A 39 17.29 -23.59 -43.68
CA ASP A 39 18.47 -23.84 -44.50
C ASP A 39 19.65 -24.38 -43.65
N PRO A 40 20.55 -25.22 -44.18
CA PRO A 40 21.80 -25.61 -43.52
C PRO A 40 22.61 -24.45 -42.93
N VAL A 41 22.58 -23.25 -43.52
CA VAL A 41 23.21 -22.03 -42.99
C VAL A 41 22.68 -21.67 -41.60
N ALA A 42 21.40 -21.96 -41.29
CA ALA A 42 20.78 -21.63 -40.01
C ALA A 42 21.48 -22.28 -38.81
N VAL A 43 22.16 -23.41 -38.99
CA VAL A 43 22.95 -24.04 -37.91
C VAL A 43 24.08 -23.11 -37.48
N ARG A 44 24.83 -22.54 -38.43
CA ARG A 44 25.95 -21.62 -38.15
C ARG A 44 25.48 -20.30 -37.53
N LEU A 45 24.33 -19.78 -37.99
CA LEU A 45 23.75 -18.55 -37.42
C LEU A 45 23.35 -18.77 -35.96
N VAL A 46 22.69 -19.88 -35.64
CA VAL A 46 22.28 -20.21 -34.27
C VAL A 46 23.49 -20.44 -33.36
N GLU A 47 24.52 -21.14 -33.83
CA GLU A 47 25.76 -21.34 -33.07
C GLU A 47 26.47 -20.02 -32.76
N GLN A 48 26.47 -19.08 -33.71
CA GLN A 48 27.03 -17.75 -33.47
C GLN A 48 26.22 -16.95 -32.45
N ILE A 49 24.90 -16.92 -32.58
CA ILE A 49 24.03 -16.22 -31.63
C ILE A 49 24.30 -16.74 -30.22
N ARG A 50 24.37 -18.07 -30.05
CA ARG A 50 24.71 -18.70 -28.76
C ARG A 50 26.07 -18.24 -28.25
N THR A 51 27.09 -18.23 -29.10
CA THR A 51 28.44 -17.82 -28.73
C THR A 51 28.49 -16.38 -28.25
N LEU A 52 27.83 -15.46 -28.96
CA LEU A 52 27.77 -14.05 -28.60
C LEU A 52 26.94 -13.82 -27.33
N THR A 53 25.82 -14.51 -27.17
CA THR A 53 25.03 -14.41 -25.93
C THR A 53 25.78 -14.95 -24.71
N ALA A 54 26.62 -15.97 -24.87
CA ALA A 54 27.51 -16.44 -23.81
C ALA A 54 28.60 -15.44 -23.44
N LEU A 55 28.97 -14.52 -24.35
CA LEU A 55 29.89 -13.42 -24.11
C LEU A 55 29.18 -12.15 -23.56
N GLY A 56 27.89 -12.24 -23.26
CA GLY A 56 27.11 -11.16 -22.64
C GLY A 56 26.39 -10.22 -23.61
N PHE A 57 26.39 -10.51 -24.92
CA PHE A 57 25.62 -9.75 -25.89
C PHE A 57 24.14 -10.16 -25.84
N SER A 58 23.22 -9.20 -25.94
CA SER A 58 21.79 -9.50 -26.11
C SER A 58 21.52 -10.12 -27.48
N VAL A 59 20.35 -10.76 -27.65
CA VAL A 59 19.97 -11.36 -28.93
C VAL A 59 19.84 -10.30 -30.03
N GLU A 60 19.34 -9.11 -29.70
CA GLU A 60 19.26 -7.96 -30.60
C GLU A 60 20.64 -7.46 -31.02
N GLU A 61 21.62 -7.45 -30.09
CA GLU A 61 23.01 -7.06 -30.37
C GLU A 61 23.75 -8.07 -31.24
N THR A 62 23.29 -9.32 -31.33
CA THR A 62 23.90 -10.33 -32.22
C THR A 62 23.60 -10.10 -33.70
N ARG A 63 22.58 -9.27 -34.03
CA ARG A 63 22.10 -9.04 -35.41
C ARG A 63 23.21 -8.67 -36.41
N PRO A 64 24.08 -7.67 -36.14
CA PRO A 64 25.10 -7.26 -37.12
C PRO A 64 26.12 -8.36 -37.42
N PHE A 65 26.34 -9.28 -36.47
CA PHE A 65 27.23 -10.42 -36.64
C PHE A 65 26.59 -11.52 -37.49
N VAL A 66 25.31 -11.80 -37.23
CA VAL A 66 24.50 -12.76 -37.99
C VAL A 66 24.34 -12.29 -39.44
N GLU A 67 24.01 -11.02 -39.67
CA GLU A 67 23.88 -10.41 -41.00
C GLU A 67 25.20 -10.45 -41.77
N SER A 68 26.32 -10.10 -41.13
CA SER A 68 27.64 -10.18 -41.78
C SER A 68 28.00 -11.60 -42.23
N MET A 69 27.48 -12.63 -41.57
CA MET A 69 27.71 -14.03 -41.92
C MET A 69 26.85 -14.50 -43.08
N ILE A 70 25.64 -13.95 -43.23
CA ILE A 70 24.74 -14.26 -44.34
C ILE A 70 25.30 -13.67 -45.65
N ASP A 71 25.92 -12.49 -45.59
CA ASP A 71 26.54 -11.82 -46.74
C ASP A 71 27.88 -12.45 -47.20
N SER A 72 28.40 -13.46 -46.48
CA SER A 72 29.77 -13.99 -46.62
C SER A 72 29.91 -15.21 -47.54
N ASP A 73 28.95 -15.54 -48.40
CA ASP A 73 28.93 -16.80 -49.19
C ASP A 73 30.02 -16.93 -50.30
N GLY A 74 31.11 -16.16 -50.22
CA GLY A 74 32.28 -16.22 -51.11
C GLY A 74 33.62 -15.99 -50.41
N ALA A 75 34.72 -16.41 -51.05
CA ALA A 75 36.09 -16.41 -50.50
C ALA A 75 36.61 -15.03 -50.01
N ASP A 76 35.94 -13.93 -50.39
CA ASP A 76 36.24 -12.54 -50.04
C ASP A 76 35.42 -11.98 -48.85
N GLY A 77 34.52 -12.74 -48.23
CA GLY A 77 33.62 -12.26 -47.14
C GLY A 77 34.24 -12.12 -45.74
N ARG A 78 35.45 -12.64 -45.51
CA ARG A 78 36.14 -12.62 -44.20
C ARG A 78 36.40 -11.22 -43.58
N PRO A 79 36.61 -10.12 -44.32
CA PRO A 79 36.91 -8.81 -43.73
C PRO A 79 35.72 -8.14 -43.03
N ALA A 80 34.49 -8.35 -43.53
CA ALA A 80 33.29 -7.65 -43.03
C ALA A 80 32.93 -8.11 -41.61
N ALA A 81 32.88 -9.43 -41.38
CA ALA A 81 32.67 -10.00 -40.05
C ALA A 81 33.76 -9.57 -39.07
N LEU A 82 35.03 -9.54 -39.50
CA LEU A 82 36.16 -9.10 -38.68
C LEU A 82 36.04 -7.63 -38.23
N SER A 83 35.53 -6.75 -39.10
CA SER A 83 35.29 -5.35 -38.79
C SER A 83 34.18 -5.16 -37.74
N THR A 84 33.17 -6.01 -37.76
CA THR A 84 32.08 -6.02 -36.78
C THR A 84 32.60 -6.48 -35.41
N TYR A 85 33.40 -7.55 -35.35
CA TYR A 85 34.06 -7.96 -34.10
C TYR A 85 35.01 -6.89 -33.54
N ARG A 86 35.83 -6.25 -34.40
CA ARG A 86 36.74 -5.18 -33.95
C ARG A 86 35.99 -3.95 -33.40
N ARG A 87 34.87 -3.57 -34.02
CA ARG A 87 34.01 -2.49 -33.50
C ARG A 87 33.38 -2.84 -32.16
N ALA A 88 32.94 -4.09 -31.99
CA ALA A 88 32.40 -4.55 -30.72
C ALA A 88 33.46 -4.57 -29.61
N ILE A 89 34.68 -5.02 -29.92
CA ILE A 89 35.82 -4.95 -28.99
C ILE A 89 36.13 -3.51 -28.60
N ALA A 90 36.24 -2.59 -29.58
CA ALA A 90 36.48 -1.18 -29.29
C ALA A 90 35.38 -0.53 -28.43
N GLY A 91 34.12 -0.92 -28.63
CA GLY A 91 33.00 -0.49 -27.79
C GLY A 91 33.08 -1.03 -26.35
N LEU A 92 33.51 -2.29 -26.19
CA LEU A 92 33.77 -2.88 -24.87
C LEU A 92 34.96 -2.20 -24.17
N GLU A 93 36.04 -1.90 -24.89
CA GLU A 93 37.19 -1.16 -24.37
C GLU A 93 36.80 0.24 -23.88
N GLN A 94 36.00 0.99 -24.64
CA GLN A 94 35.46 2.29 -24.20
C GLN A 94 34.56 2.19 -22.96
N ARG A 95 33.81 1.10 -22.83
CA ARG A 95 32.97 0.86 -21.65
C ARG A 95 33.81 0.52 -20.43
N ILE A 96 34.88 -0.27 -20.60
CA ILE A 96 35.86 -0.56 -19.55
C ILE A 96 36.56 0.72 -19.11
N GLU A 97 37.01 1.55 -20.05
CA GLU A 97 37.68 2.83 -19.75
C GLU A 97 36.77 3.79 -18.97
N ARG A 98 35.49 3.87 -19.35
CA ARG A 98 34.49 4.66 -18.62
C ARG A 98 34.24 4.12 -17.21
N LEU A 99 34.08 2.81 -17.07
CA LEU A 99 33.86 2.16 -15.77
C LEU A 99 35.09 2.28 -14.87
N ALA A 100 36.29 2.20 -15.43
CA ALA A 100 37.54 2.46 -14.71
C ALA A 100 37.60 3.92 -14.24
N GLY A 101 37.24 4.88 -15.09
CA GLY A 101 37.14 6.29 -14.71
C GLY A 101 36.12 6.55 -13.60
N GLN A 102 34.96 5.90 -13.65
CA GLN A 102 33.95 5.97 -12.59
C GLN A 102 34.44 5.36 -11.27
N ARG A 103 35.11 4.20 -11.34
CA ARG A 103 35.76 3.58 -10.18
C ARG A 103 36.81 4.52 -9.58
N ASP A 104 37.67 5.11 -10.39
CA ASP A 104 38.76 5.97 -9.92
C ASP A 104 38.21 7.28 -9.32
N ALA A 105 37.12 7.81 -9.88
CA ALA A 105 36.38 8.93 -9.28
C ALA A 105 35.77 8.54 -7.92
N LEU A 106 35.18 7.35 -7.80
CA LEU A 106 34.66 6.84 -6.53
C LEU A 106 35.77 6.62 -5.50
N LEU A 107 36.92 6.07 -5.89
CA LEU A 107 38.08 5.93 -5.01
C LEU A 107 38.59 7.28 -4.53
N THR A 108 38.62 8.29 -5.41
CA THR A 108 38.98 9.68 -5.04
C THR A 108 38.00 10.27 -4.02
N LEU A 109 36.70 9.99 -4.17
CA LEU A 109 35.67 10.42 -3.20
C LEU A 109 35.81 9.68 -1.85
N VAL A 110 36.17 8.40 -1.87
CA VAL A 110 36.44 7.60 -0.65
C VAL A 110 37.68 8.13 0.07
N ASP A 111 38.76 8.42 -0.65
CA ASP A 111 39.99 8.98 -0.09
C ASP A 111 39.77 10.39 0.46
N ALA A 112 38.94 11.21 -0.21
CA ALA A 112 38.55 12.53 0.26
C ALA A 112 37.66 12.48 1.52
N ALA A 113 36.83 11.44 1.66
CA ALA A 113 36.01 11.22 2.85
C ALA A 113 36.82 10.68 4.05
N ALA A 114 38.03 10.15 3.83
CA ALA A 114 38.87 9.54 4.86
C ALA A 114 39.90 10.50 5.52
N GLY A 115 40.01 11.76 5.07
CA GLY A 115 40.98 12.74 5.60
C GLY A 115 40.40 13.68 6.67
N PRO A 116 41.18 14.10 7.70
CA PRO A 116 40.71 15.06 8.69
C PRO A 116 40.93 16.52 8.22
N GLY A 117 39.84 17.30 8.09
CA GLY A 117 39.89 18.77 8.09
C GLY A 117 39.30 19.48 6.85
N VAL A 118 38.13 20.10 7.06
CA VAL A 118 37.36 21.07 6.21
C VAL A 118 38.25 22.29 5.81
N PRO A 119 38.12 23.00 4.65
CA PRO A 119 36.88 23.67 4.19
C PRO A 119 36.60 23.87 2.68
N SER A 120 35.35 24.31 2.45
CA SER A 120 34.67 24.69 1.20
C SER A 120 35.48 25.53 0.21
N VAL A 121 35.47 25.14 -1.07
CA VAL A 121 35.67 26.06 -2.22
C VAL A 121 34.70 25.68 -3.33
N GLY A 122 33.93 26.67 -3.78
CA GLY A 122 32.90 26.51 -4.79
C GLY A 122 33.42 26.41 -6.23
N GLY A 123 32.46 26.07 -7.10
CA GLY A 123 32.46 26.45 -8.51
C GLY A 123 33.13 25.48 -9.48
N ARG A 124 32.26 24.71 -10.16
CA ARG A 124 32.24 24.36 -11.60
C ARG A 124 32.08 22.87 -11.81
N VAL A 125 30.82 22.43 -11.87
CA VAL A 125 30.47 21.17 -12.52
C VAL A 125 30.50 21.41 -14.03
N PHE A 126 31.36 20.66 -14.71
CA PHE A 126 31.39 20.58 -16.17
C PHE A 126 30.05 20.01 -16.67
N GLY A 127 29.37 20.76 -17.53
CA GLY A 127 28.14 20.30 -18.18
C GLY A 127 28.42 19.17 -19.18
N SER A 128 27.57 18.15 -19.14
CA SER A 128 27.40 17.20 -20.23
C SER A 128 25.90 17.05 -20.52
N GLY A 129 25.28 18.13 -20.97
CA GLY A 129 23.99 18.06 -21.66
C GLY A 129 24.18 17.47 -23.05
N GLY A 130 23.35 16.50 -23.42
CA GLY A 130 23.05 16.28 -24.84
C GLY A 130 22.41 17.56 -25.42
N PRO A 131 22.57 17.84 -26.72
CA PRO A 131 22.12 19.10 -27.30
C PRO A 131 20.60 19.21 -27.15
N ASP A 132 20.12 20.29 -26.53
CA ASP A 132 18.75 20.76 -26.62
C ASP A 132 18.60 21.48 -27.97
N PRO A 133 18.15 20.79 -29.05
CA PRO A 133 18.22 21.34 -30.40
C PRO A 133 17.08 22.34 -30.65
N VAL A 134 16.11 22.42 -29.73
CA VAL A 134 14.91 23.26 -29.81
C VAL A 134 15.01 24.45 -28.84
N GLY A 135 15.98 24.44 -27.91
CA GLY A 135 16.22 25.54 -26.96
C GLY A 135 15.13 25.67 -25.88
N LEU A 136 14.54 24.54 -25.49
CA LEU A 136 13.40 24.47 -24.57
C LEU A 136 13.78 24.15 -23.12
N ALA A 137 14.97 23.61 -22.86
CA ALA A 137 15.41 23.39 -21.48
C ALA A 137 15.51 24.74 -20.74
N GLY A 138 14.88 24.81 -19.58
CA GLY A 138 14.69 26.04 -18.78
C GLY A 138 13.43 26.85 -19.13
N ALA A 139 12.67 26.48 -20.17
CA ALA A 139 11.43 27.19 -20.51
C ALA A 139 10.31 26.88 -19.49
N LEU A 140 9.54 27.90 -19.13
CA LEU A 140 8.32 27.71 -18.34
C LEU A 140 7.22 27.10 -19.20
N MET A 141 6.51 26.12 -18.65
CA MET A 141 5.28 25.61 -19.24
C MET A 141 4.26 26.74 -19.34
N PRO A 142 3.64 26.91 -20.51
CA PRO A 142 2.71 28.01 -20.73
C PRO A 142 1.44 27.81 -19.91
N GLY A 143 0.72 28.91 -19.65
CA GLY A 143 -0.58 28.96 -18.95
C GLY A 143 -1.74 28.28 -19.68
N LEU A 144 -1.52 27.11 -20.28
CA LEU A 144 -2.48 26.37 -21.09
C LEU A 144 -3.20 25.30 -20.26
N THR A 145 -4.45 25.04 -20.63
CA THR A 145 -5.26 23.96 -20.07
C THR A 145 -5.67 22.98 -21.16
N PHE A 146 -5.38 21.70 -20.97
CA PHE A 146 -5.70 20.62 -21.88
C PHE A 146 -6.84 19.76 -21.34
N ARG A 147 -7.62 19.15 -22.23
CA ARG A 147 -8.63 18.14 -21.83
C ARG A 147 -8.03 16.74 -21.89
N ALA A 148 -8.12 16.00 -20.80
CA ALA A 148 -7.59 14.65 -20.66
C ALA A 148 -8.64 13.56 -20.95
N THR A 149 -8.18 12.37 -21.34
CA THR A 149 -9.06 11.23 -21.67
C THR A 149 -9.92 10.72 -20.52
N ASP A 150 -9.45 10.88 -19.28
CA ASP A 150 -10.15 10.55 -18.02
C ASP A 150 -11.24 11.56 -17.64
N GLY A 151 -11.40 12.65 -18.41
CA GLY A 151 -12.38 13.71 -18.16
C GLY A 151 -11.84 14.91 -17.39
N THR A 152 -10.61 14.86 -16.89
CA THR A 152 -9.99 15.96 -16.16
C THR A 152 -9.52 17.09 -17.09
N ALA A 153 -9.34 18.29 -16.51
CA ALA A 153 -8.69 19.42 -17.15
C ALA A 153 -7.29 19.59 -16.57
N VAL A 154 -6.26 19.47 -17.41
CA VAL A 154 -4.85 19.53 -17.01
C VAL A 154 -4.30 20.90 -17.35
N GLY A 155 -4.19 21.77 -16.34
CA GLY A 155 -3.66 23.13 -16.45
C GLY A 155 -2.27 23.29 -15.82
N PRO A 156 -1.78 24.53 -15.67
CA PRO A 156 -0.44 24.81 -15.14
C PRO A 156 -0.18 24.23 -13.74
N ALA A 157 -1.20 24.23 -12.88
CA ALA A 157 -1.15 23.64 -11.55
C ALA A 157 -0.86 22.14 -11.57
N ALA A 158 -1.20 21.42 -12.65
CA ALA A 158 -0.88 20.00 -12.78
C ALA A 158 0.63 19.76 -12.93
N PHE A 159 1.40 20.75 -13.39
CA PHE A 159 2.86 20.66 -13.55
C PHE A 159 3.63 21.26 -12.36
N GLY A 160 2.96 21.99 -11.46
CA GLY A 160 3.58 22.59 -10.27
C GLY A 160 3.85 21.56 -9.18
N GLY A 161 5.00 21.65 -8.53
CA GLY A 161 5.42 20.73 -7.47
C GLY A 161 5.66 19.28 -7.92
N ARG A 162 5.59 18.99 -9.23
CA ARG A 162 5.69 17.65 -9.81
C ARG A 162 6.72 17.60 -10.93
N ARG A 163 7.35 16.44 -11.10
CA ARG A 163 8.15 16.08 -12.26
C ARG A 163 7.33 15.20 -13.20
N THR A 164 7.06 15.71 -14.38
CA THR A 164 6.13 15.16 -15.36
C THR A 164 6.86 14.76 -16.62
N VAL A 165 6.60 13.55 -17.11
CA VAL A 165 6.98 13.13 -18.46
C VAL A 165 5.84 13.47 -19.42
N LEU A 166 6.03 14.45 -20.30
CA LEU A 166 5.06 14.85 -21.32
C LEU A 166 5.57 14.46 -22.71
N PHE A 167 5.07 13.36 -23.27
CA PHE A 167 5.46 12.91 -24.61
C PHE A 167 4.46 13.35 -25.68
N LEU A 168 4.95 14.03 -26.71
CA LEU A 168 4.19 14.50 -27.85
C LEU A 168 4.26 13.47 -28.97
N TYR A 169 3.11 13.23 -29.62
CA TYR A 169 3.03 12.29 -30.73
C TYR A 169 2.09 12.81 -31.84
N ALA A 170 2.34 12.36 -33.07
CA ALA A 170 1.69 12.91 -34.25
C ALA A 170 0.24 12.43 -34.40
N LEU A 171 0.06 11.12 -34.55
CA LEU A 171 -1.23 10.47 -34.75
C LEU A 171 -1.12 9.00 -34.31
N THR A 172 -2.15 8.50 -33.62
CA THR A 172 -2.37 7.05 -33.45
C THR A 172 -3.57 6.62 -34.28
N SER A 173 -3.39 5.69 -35.22
CA SER A 173 -4.50 5.16 -36.01
C SER A 173 -5.36 4.19 -35.19
N ARG A 174 -6.63 4.10 -35.57
CA ARG A 174 -7.52 3.03 -35.10
C ARG A 174 -7.24 1.74 -35.88
N PRO A 175 -7.48 0.56 -35.29
CA PRO A 175 -7.37 -0.71 -36.02
C PRO A 175 -8.22 -0.68 -37.29
N GLY A 176 -7.61 -0.96 -38.45
CA GLY A 176 -8.30 -0.99 -39.75
C GLY A 176 -8.64 0.36 -40.38
N ALA A 177 -8.21 1.49 -39.79
CA ALA A 177 -8.37 2.81 -40.39
C ALA A 177 -7.16 3.20 -41.24
N ASP A 178 -7.41 3.75 -42.43
CA ASP A 178 -6.37 4.26 -43.32
C ASP A 178 -5.67 5.49 -42.71
N LEU A 179 -4.36 5.56 -42.92
CA LEU A 179 -3.56 6.73 -42.57
C LEU A 179 -3.70 7.82 -43.66
N PRO A 180 -3.48 9.10 -43.33
CA PRO A 180 -3.50 10.17 -44.32
C PRO A 180 -2.55 9.89 -45.51
N THR A 181 -2.96 10.28 -46.72
CA THR A 181 -2.11 10.15 -47.91
C THR A 181 -0.79 10.90 -47.72
N GLY A 182 0.35 10.23 -47.94
CA GLY A 182 1.69 10.77 -47.70
C GLY A 182 2.21 10.61 -46.27
N TRP A 183 1.47 9.90 -45.38
CA TRP A 183 1.91 9.63 -44.00
C TRP A 183 3.23 8.86 -43.93
N ASP A 184 3.42 7.91 -44.84
CA ASP A 184 4.61 7.05 -44.88
C ASP A 184 5.85 7.79 -45.41
N ASP A 185 5.67 8.95 -46.04
CA ASP A 185 6.75 9.76 -46.60
C ASP A 185 7.37 10.71 -45.56
N VAL A 186 6.74 10.86 -44.36
CA VAL A 186 7.25 11.72 -43.30
C VAL A 186 8.11 10.92 -42.30
N PRO A 187 9.44 11.16 -42.24
CA PRO A 187 10.32 10.48 -41.31
C PRO A 187 9.87 10.67 -39.86
N GLY A 188 9.67 9.56 -39.14
CA GLY A 188 9.22 9.54 -37.75
C GLY A 188 7.71 9.62 -37.52
N ALA A 189 6.89 9.73 -38.57
CA ALA A 189 5.43 9.77 -38.45
C ALA A 189 4.81 8.44 -37.97
N ARG A 190 5.46 7.30 -38.23
CA ARG A 190 5.09 5.99 -37.66
C ARG A 190 5.64 5.82 -36.24
N GLY A 191 5.03 4.90 -35.48
CA GLY A 191 5.54 4.46 -34.17
C GLY A 191 4.90 5.12 -32.95
N CYS A 192 3.89 5.98 -33.10
CA CYS A 192 3.20 6.62 -31.97
C CYS A 192 2.54 5.61 -31.03
N THR A 193 1.92 4.55 -31.58
CA THR A 193 1.36 3.46 -30.77
C THR A 193 2.44 2.69 -30.02
N VAL A 194 3.60 2.46 -30.64
CA VAL A 194 4.72 1.75 -30.01
C VAL A 194 5.31 2.58 -28.87
N GLN A 195 5.49 3.89 -29.06
CA GLN A 195 5.94 4.81 -28.02
C GLN A 195 5.00 4.81 -26.81
N ALA A 196 3.68 4.90 -27.06
CA ALA A 196 2.69 4.86 -25.99
C ALA A 196 2.71 3.50 -25.26
N CYS A 197 2.89 2.38 -25.96
CA CYS A 197 3.07 1.09 -25.28
C CYS A 197 4.34 1.07 -24.42
N GLY A 198 5.45 1.66 -24.87
CA GLY A 198 6.69 1.71 -24.08
C GLY A 198 6.51 2.46 -22.75
N PHE A 199 5.87 3.64 -22.76
CA PHE A 199 5.58 4.37 -21.53
C PHE A 199 4.57 3.67 -20.62
N ARG A 200 3.64 2.90 -21.19
CA ARG A 200 2.74 2.03 -20.41
C ARG A 200 3.52 0.91 -19.73
N ASP A 201 4.36 0.22 -20.48
CA ASP A 201 5.05 -0.98 -20.04
C ASP A 201 6.10 -0.66 -18.97
N LEU A 202 6.67 0.56 -18.97
CA LEU A 202 7.62 1.06 -17.97
C LEU A 202 7.02 2.06 -16.97
N HIS A 203 5.70 2.14 -16.87
CA HIS A 203 5.06 3.20 -16.09
C HIS A 203 5.47 3.18 -14.61
N SER A 204 5.48 2.00 -14.00
CA SER A 204 5.83 1.84 -12.58
C SER A 204 7.30 2.17 -12.33
N GLU A 205 8.19 1.79 -13.24
CA GLU A 205 9.62 2.06 -13.18
C GLU A 205 9.92 3.55 -13.36
N LEU A 206 9.19 4.23 -14.24
CA LEU A 206 9.29 5.69 -14.40
C LEU A 206 8.89 6.40 -13.12
N LEU A 207 7.81 5.96 -12.45
CA LEU A 207 7.40 6.52 -11.17
C LEU A 207 8.46 6.30 -10.08
N ALA A 208 8.99 5.08 -10.01
CA ALA A 208 10.07 4.74 -9.08
C ALA A 208 11.36 5.54 -9.34
N ALA A 209 11.61 5.97 -10.58
CA ALA A 209 12.74 6.82 -10.96
C ALA A 209 12.52 8.32 -10.70
N GLY A 210 11.49 8.71 -9.94
CA GLY A 210 11.25 10.11 -9.54
C GLY A 210 10.46 10.93 -10.56
N CYS A 211 9.66 10.27 -11.40
CA CYS A 211 8.57 10.89 -12.16
C CYS A 211 7.28 10.81 -11.32
N ASP A 212 6.52 11.89 -11.19
CA ASP A 212 5.24 11.86 -10.47
C ASP A 212 4.08 11.45 -11.37
N GLN A 213 4.18 11.70 -12.69
CA GLN A 213 3.12 11.44 -13.65
C GLN A 213 3.60 11.47 -15.10
N VAL A 214 2.90 10.70 -15.94
CA VAL A 214 3.13 10.65 -17.39
C VAL A 214 1.91 11.21 -18.12
N TYR A 215 2.11 11.96 -19.19
CA TYR A 215 1.07 12.40 -20.11
C TYR A 215 1.50 12.20 -21.56
N GLY A 216 0.58 11.73 -22.40
CA GLY A 216 0.73 11.80 -23.86
C GLY A 216 -0.04 12.99 -24.43
N LEU A 217 0.49 13.74 -25.38
CA LEU A 217 -0.20 14.89 -26.00
C LEU A 217 -0.19 14.82 -27.52
N SER A 218 -1.34 15.09 -28.15
CA SER A 218 -1.47 15.20 -29.61
C SER A 218 -2.56 16.20 -30.04
N ALA A 219 -2.60 16.47 -31.34
CA ALA A 219 -3.65 17.31 -31.96
C ALA A 219 -5.02 16.63 -32.04
N GLN A 220 -5.13 15.35 -31.65
CA GLN A 220 -6.35 14.57 -31.76
C GLN A 220 -7.33 14.98 -30.64
N SER A 221 -8.64 14.95 -30.91
CA SER A 221 -9.63 15.29 -29.88
C SER A 221 -9.63 14.26 -28.74
N THR A 222 -10.02 14.69 -27.54
CA THR A 222 -10.15 13.80 -26.37
C THR A 222 -11.03 12.58 -26.67
N GLY A 223 -12.16 12.78 -27.38
CA GLY A 223 -13.05 11.69 -27.79
C GLY A 223 -12.38 10.70 -28.75
N TYR A 224 -11.46 11.16 -29.61
CA TYR A 224 -10.67 10.26 -30.45
C TYR A 224 -9.69 9.46 -29.60
N GLN A 225 -8.93 10.14 -28.72
CA GLN A 225 -7.85 9.55 -27.94
C GLN A 225 -8.34 8.53 -26.88
N ARG A 226 -9.58 8.64 -26.40
CA ARG A 226 -10.20 7.66 -25.48
C ARG A 226 -10.17 6.23 -26.00
N GLU A 227 -10.33 6.04 -27.31
CA GLU A 227 -10.24 4.71 -27.93
C GLU A 227 -8.86 4.09 -27.70
N LEU A 228 -7.78 4.85 -27.94
CA LEU A 228 -6.42 4.39 -27.77
C LEU A 228 -6.13 4.05 -26.30
N ALA A 229 -6.48 4.96 -25.39
CA ALA A 229 -6.27 4.78 -23.97
C ALA A 229 -6.94 3.50 -23.44
N HIS A 230 -8.20 3.27 -23.84
CA HIS A 230 -8.95 2.08 -23.47
C HIS A 230 -8.39 0.80 -24.13
N ARG A 231 -8.15 0.83 -25.44
CA ARG A 231 -7.64 -0.34 -26.18
C ARG A 231 -6.27 -0.80 -25.68
N LEU A 232 -5.38 0.13 -25.35
CA LEU A 232 -4.03 -0.17 -24.89
C LEU A 232 -3.92 -0.32 -23.37
N ARG A 233 -4.99 -0.02 -22.62
CA ARG A 233 -5.03 0.01 -21.16
C ARG A 233 -3.91 0.90 -20.59
N LEU A 234 -3.83 2.15 -21.09
CA LEU A 234 -2.82 3.09 -20.63
C LEU A 234 -3.10 3.49 -19.17
N PRO A 235 -2.11 3.40 -18.25
CA PRO A 235 -2.25 3.78 -16.84
C PRO A 235 -2.19 5.30 -16.62
N TYR A 236 -2.02 6.07 -17.69
CA TYR A 236 -1.94 7.52 -17.68
C TYR A 236 -2.88 8.13 -18.75
N PRO A 237 -3.33 9.37 -18.55
CA PRO A 237 -4.25 10.00 -19.48
C PRO A 237 -3.53 10.65 -20.67
N LEU A 238 -4.29 10.84 -21.75
CA LEU A 238 -3.83 11.54 -22.95
C LEU A 238 -4.51 12.91 -23.07
N LEU A 239 -3.74 13.91 -23.45
CA LEU A 239 -4.11 15.32 -23.54
C LEU A 239 -4.42 15.71 -24.99
N ALA A 240 -5.51 16.43 -25.18
CA ALA A 240 -5.91 16.95 -26.48
C ALA A 240 -5.51 18.42 -26.65
N ASP A 241 -4.76 18.72 -27.71
CA ASP A 241 -4.44 20.08 -28.15
C ASP A 241 -4.73 20.27 -29.65
N PRO A 242 -6.01 20.28 -30.06
CA PRO A 242 -6.40 20.36 -31.48
C PRO A 242 -6.02 21.68 -32.16
N ARG A 243 -5.64 22.70 -31.39
CA ARG A 243 -5.19 23.99 -31.92
C ARG A 243 -3.66 24.12 -31.97
N LEU A 244 -2.93 23.07 -31.60
CA LEU A 244 -1.46 23.10 -31.46
C LEU A 244 -0.98 24.27 -30.59
N SER A 245 -1.75 24.58 -29.54
CA SER A 245 -1.51 25.71 -28.65
C SER A 245 -0.14 25.63 -27.98
N LEU A 246 0.31 24.42 -27.63
CA LEU A 246 1.65 24.18 -27.09
C LEU A 246 2.75 24.44 -28.14
N ALA A 247 2.51 24.15 -29.42
CA ALA A 247 3.45 24.49 -30.50
C ALA A 247 3.54 26.00 -30.70
N ALA A 248 2.41 26.70 -30.64
CA ALA A 248 2.40 28.16 -30.73
C ALA A 248 3.12 28.82 -29.54
N ALA A 249 2.97 28.25 -28.33
CA ALA A 249 3.52 28.83 -27.11
C ALA A 249 5.02 28.54 -26.91
N LEU A 250 5.46 27.31 -27.16
CA LEU A 250 6.84 26.87 -26.92
C LEU A 250 7.66 26.73 -28.21
N GLY A 251 7.05 26.84 -29.39
CA GLY A 251 7.75 26.59 -30.65
C GLY A 251 8.13 25.11 -30.86
N VAL A 252 7.43 24.17 -30.21
CA VAL A 252 7.70 22.74 -30.40
C VAL A 252 7.45 22.33 -31.86
N PRO A 253 8.25 21.41 -32.44
CA PRO A 253 8.23 21.18 -33.88
C PRO A 253 6.94 20.51 -34.38
N THR A 254 6.47 20.95 -35.55
CA THR A 254 5.28 20.40 -36.23
C THR A 254 5.59 20.02 -37.68
N PHE A 255 4.65 19.34 -38.35
CA PHE A 255 4.68 19.08 -39.79
C PHE A 255 3.25 19.06 -40.35
N GLN A 256 3.11 19.16 -41.67
CA GLN A 256 1.81 19.13 -42.35
C GLN A 256 1.69 17.96 -43.31
N ILE A 257 0.53 17.30 -43.31
CA ILE A 257 0.13 16.29 -44.30
C ILE A 257 -1.33 16.54 -44.67
N ALA A 258 -1.63 16.54 -45.97
CA ALA A 258 -2.99 16.73 -46.49
C ALA A 258 -3.74 17.93 -45.88
N GLY A 259 -3.04 19.05 -45.65
CA GLY A 259 -3.60 20.28 -45.06
C GLY A 259 -3.85 20.24 -43.55
N THR A 260 -3.51 19.14 -42.87
CA THR A 260 -3.61 19.01 -41.41
C THR A 260 -2.22 19.10 -40.78
N ALA A 261 -2.09 19.89 -39.71
CA ALA A 261 -0.86 20.03 -38.95
C ALA A 261 -0.80 19.04 -37.78
N TYR A 262 0.38 18.46 -37.56
CA TYR A 262 0.65 17.45 -36.52
C TYR A 262 1.91 17.81 -35.74
N TYR A 263 1.99 17.39 -34.48
CA TYR A 263 3.24 17.45 -33.72
C TYR A 263 4.28 16.48 -34.28
N ARG A 264 5.55 16.90 -34.32
CA ARG A 264 6.66 15.93 -34.39
C ARG A 264 6.85 15.29 -33.03
N ARG A 265 7.34 14.05 -33.03
CA ARG A 265 7.62 13.32 -31.79
C ARG A 265 8.72 14.01 -30.99
N LEU A 266 8.43 14.27 -29.73
CA LEU A 266 9.29 14.96 -28.77
C LEU A 266 8.82 14.59 -27.37
N THR A 267 9.71 14.51 -26.38
CA THR A 267 9.31 14.34 -24.98
C THR A 267 9.92 15.42 -24.12
N LEU A 268 9.10 16.06 -23.28
CA LEU A 268 9.52 17.04 -22.28
C LEU A 268 9.54 16.35 -20.92
N ILE A 269 10.63 16.54 -20.17
CA ILE A 269 10.63 16.36 -18.72
C ILE A 269 10.35 17.74 -18.13
N VAL A 270 9.23 17.88 -17.45
CA VAL A 270 8.80 19.14 -16.84
C VAL A 270 8.86 18.99 -15.34
N ASN A 271 9.68 19.78 -14.66
CA ASN A 271 9.78 19.79 -13.20
C ASN A 271 9.32 21.15 -12.67
N ASP A 272 8.28 21.15 -11.83
CA ASP A 272 7.70 22.37 -11.25
C ASP A 272 7.33 23.43 -12.30
N GLY A 273 6.68 22.97 -13.37
CA GLY A 273 6.31 23.83 -14.49
C GLY A 273 7.49 24.34 -15.32
N VAL A 274 8.74 23.93 -15.07
CA VAL A 274 9.91 24.26 -15.90
C VAL A 274 10.31 23.03 -16.72
N VAL A 275 10.55 23.20 -18.01
CA VAL A 275 11.12 22.14 -18.86
C VAL A 275 12.55 21.87 -18.40
N GLU A 276 12.78 20.75 -17.74
CA GLU A 276 14.08 20.33 -17.24
C GLU A 276 14.92 19.68 -18.33
N HIS A 277 14.29 18.89 -19.20
CA HIS A 277 14.97 18.19 -20.28
C HIS A 277 14.06 17.93 -21.48
N VAL A 278 14.67 17.82 -22.66
CA VAL A 278 13.94 17.59 -23.92
C VAL A 278 14.60 16.48 -24.72
N PHE A 279 13.81 15.45 -25.03
CA PHE A 279 14.19 14.42 -25.99
C PHE A 279 13.67 14.79 -27.37
N HIS A 280 14.58 15.27 -28.24
CA HIS A 280 14.28 15.54 -29.64
C HIS A 280 15.56 15.46 -30.49
N PRO A 281 15.52 14.86 -31.70
CA PRO A 281 14.42 14.09 -32.26
C PRO A 281 14.28 12.71 -31.60
N VAL A 282 13.04 12.21 -31.50
CA VAL A 282 12.78 10.83 -31.08
C VAL A 282 12.73 9.91 -32.31
N THR A 283 13.89 9.34 -32.64
CA THR A 283 14.10 8.52 -33.85
C THR A 283 13.71 7.06 -33.68
N GLU A 284 13.75 6.53 -32.44
CA GLU A 284 13.49 5.13 -32.12
C GLU A 284 12.35 4.99 -31.09
N PRO A 285 11.08 5.02 -31.53
CA PRO A 285 9.92 5.04 -30.64
C PRO A 285 9.81 3.83 -29.71
N ALA A 286 10.37 2.69 -30.13
CA ALA A 286 10.37 1.44 -29.35
C ALA A 286 11.28 1.48 -28.13
N LEU A 287 12.37 2.24 -28.17
CA LEU A 287 13.34 2.34 -27.06
C LEU A 287 13.18 3.63 -26.26
N HIS A 288 12.21 4.46 -26.64
CA HIS A 288 12.18 5.83 -26.15
C HIS A 288 11.83 5.92 -24.67
N ALA A 289 10.90 5.09 -24.19
CA ALA A 289 10.56 5.05 -22.77
C ALA A 289 11.77 4.61 -21.91
N ASP A 290 12.56 3.63 -22.36
CA ASP A 290 13.82 3.23 -21.70
C ASP A 290 14.88 4.35 -21.70
N GLN A 291 14.92 5.19 -22.72
CA GLN A 291 15.81 6.36 -22.75
C GLN A 291 15.40 7.39 -21.69
N VAL A 292 14.09 7.64 -21.56
CA VAL A 292 13.55 8.54 -20.54
C VAL A 292 13.81 7.97 -19.14
N LEU A 293 13.55 6.68 -18.93
CA LEU A 293 13.79 5.99 -17.66
C LEU A 293 15.26 6.08 -17.23
N ARG A 294 16.20 5.78 -18.14
CA ARG A 294 17.64 5.91 -17.85
C ARG A 294 18.03 7.33 -17.50
N TRP A 295 17.51 8.31 -18.23
CA TRP A 295 17.79 9.71 -17.93
C TRP A 295 17.27 10.12 -16.54
N LEU A 296 16.05 9.71 -16.18
CA LEU A 296 15.48 9.97 -14.85
C LEU A 296 16.33 9.33 -13.74
N ALA A 297 16.79 8.09 -13.95
CA ALA A 297 17.67 7.40 -13.02
C ALA A 297 19.03 8.11 -12.86
N ASP A 298 19.58 8.66 -13.94
CA ASP A 298 20.84 9.42 -13.94
C ASP A 298 20.68 10.86 -13.39
N HIS A 299 19.45 11.37 -13.30
CA HIS A 299 19.12 12.73 -12.86
C HIS A 299 18.03 12.67 -11.77
N PRO A 300 18.33 12.14 -10.57
CA PRO A 300 17.36 12.08 -9.49
C PRO A 300 16.79 13.45 -9.18
N ASN A 301 15.47 13.54 -8.98
CA ASN A 301 14.80 14.80 -8.72
C ASN A 301 15.30 15.37 -7.38
N PRO A 302 15.92 16.56 -7.30
CA PRO A 302 16.33 17.13 -6.03
C PRO A 302 15.15 17.37 -5.08
N ARG A 303 13.91 17.43 -5.61
CA ARG A 303 12.66 17.50 -4.84
C ARG A 303 12.03 16.15 -4.50
N SER A 304 12.57 15.02 -4.96
CA SER A 304 12.18 13.74 -4.35
C SER A 304 12.69 13.61 -2.91
N ASN A 305 13.47 14.59 -2.42
CA ASN A 305 13.76 14.80 -1.01
C ASN A 305 12.72 15.71 -0.30
N MET A 306 11.66 16.20 -0.98
CA MET A 306 10.63 17.09 -0.40
C MET A 306 9.51 16.39 0.39
N THR A 307 9.84 15.26 1.00
CA THR A 307 9.01 14.66 2.05
C THR A 307 9.87 14.26 3.24
N ALA A 308 11.05 14.85 3.37
CA ALA A 308 11.92 14.59 4.50
C ALA A 308 11.24 15.07 5.78
N VAL A 309 11.33 14.27 6.85
CA VAL A 309 10.88 14.69 8.18
C VAL A 309 11.73 15.90 8.61
N ASP A 310 11.08 17.06 8.70
CA ASP A 310 11.73 18.32 9.07
C ASP A 310 11.64 18.54 10.58
N THR A 311 10.42 18.49 11.12
CA THR A 311 10.16 18.78 12.53
C THR A 311 9.31 17.68 13.15
N VAL A 312 9.75 17.18 14.31
CA VAL A 312 8.96 16.31 15.18
C VAL A 312 8.67 17.05 16.48
N HIS A 313 7.42 17.04 16.92
CA HIS A 313 7.01 17.61 18.19
C HIS A 313 6.11 16.63 18.93
N ALA A 314 6.17 16.60 20.26
CA ALA A 314 5.29 15.78 21.08
C ALA A 314 4.81 16.54 22.31
N ARG A 315 3.66 16.09 22.84
CA ARG A 315 3.03 16.66 24.03
C ARG A 315 2.26 15.60 24.80
N GLU A 316 2.10 15.86 26.10
CA GLU A 316 1.24 15.08 26.99
C GLU A 316 -0.19 15.63 26.90
N ILE A 317 -1.13 14.79 26.47
CA ILE A 317 -2.58 15.05 26.45
C ILE A 317 -3.31 14.06 27.36
N LEU A 318 -4.65 14.07 27.39
CA LEU A 318 -5.45 13.12 28.16
C LEU A 318 -6.20 12.14 27.24
N ASP A 319 -6.24 10.87 27.65
CA ASP A 319 -7.13 9.86 27.08
C ASP A 319 -8.57 10.01 27.62
N SER A 320 -9.48 9.19 27.09
CA SER A 320 -10.91 9.22 27.43
C SER A 320 -11.24 8.77 28.86
N ARG A 321 -10.26 8.24 29.59
CA ARG A 321 -10.34 7.90 31.03
C ARG A 321 -9.69 8.97 31.90
N GLY A 322 -9.17 10.05 31.31
CA GLY A 322 -8.48 11.13 32.00
C GLY A 322 -7.04 10.79 32.41
N ASN A 323 -6.45 9.72 31.88
CA ASN A 323 -5.05 9.41 32.08
C ASN A 323 -4.19 10.11 31.01
N PRO A 324 -2.93 10.48 31.32
CA PRO A 324 -2.03 11.03 30.33
C PRO A 324 -1.75 10.08 29.16
N THR A 325 -1.59 10.61 27.95
CA THR A 325 -1.07 9.89 26.78
C THR A 325 -0.24 10.83 25.88
N VAL A 326 0.47 10.24 24.92
CA VAL A 326 1.37 10.94 23.99
C VAL A 326 0.62 11.34 22.72
N GLU A 327 0.74 12.61 22.33
CA GLU A 327 0.37 13.11 21.00
C GLU A 327 1.60 13.65 20.29
N VAL A 328 1.75 13.31 19.01
CA VAL A 328 2.91 13.65 18.19
C VAL A 328 2.45 14.36 16.93
N ASP A 329 3.17 15.42 16.58
CA ASP A 329 3.09 16.15 15.32
C ASP A 329 4.37 15.91 14.52
N VAL A 330 4.23 15.60 13.24
CA VAL A 330 5.35 15.52 12.28
C VAL A 330 5.08 16.44 11.11
N LEU A 331 6.02 17.36 10.87
CA LEU A 331 6.04 18.25 9.71
C LEU A 331 7.07 17.73 8.71
N LEU A 332 6.66 17.55 7.47
CA LEU A 332 7.57 17.30 6.34
C LEU A 332 8.05 18.63 5.76
N ASP A 333 9.17 18.62 5.04
CA ASP A 333 9.77 19.80 4.45
C ASP A 333 8.93 20.47 3.34
N ASP A 334 7.93 19.77 2.78
CA ASP A 334 6.89 20.39 1.93
C ASP A 334 5.78 21.13 2.71
N GLY A 335 5.84 21.11 4.05
CA GLY A 335 4.89 21.74 4.95
C GLY A 335 3.70 20.86 5.33
N SER A 336 3.66 19.59 4.88
CA SER A 336 2.61 18.64 5.25
C SER A 336 2.72 18.24 6.71
N LEU A 337 1.60 18.33 7.43
CA LEU A 337 1.52 18.03 8.87
C LEU A 337 0.69 16.77 9.10
N GLY A 338 1.26 15.81 9.83
CA GLY A 338 0.54 14.68 10.40
C GLY A 338 0.51 14.76 11.92
N ARG A 339 -0.62 14.39 12.53
CA ARG A 339 -0.80 14.34 13.98
C ARG A 339 -1.40 13.01 14.40
N ALA A 340 -0.86 12.40 15.45
CA ALA A 340 -1.40 11.17 16.01
C ALA A 340 -1.34 11.18 17.54
N ALA A 341 -2.43 10.74 18.16
CA ALA A 341 -2.48 10.48 19.59
C ALA A 341 -2.56 8.98 19.86
N VAL A 342 -1.84 8.50 20.86
CA VAL A 342 -1.71 7.06 21.10
C VAL A 342 -2.75 6.57 22.12
N PRO A 343 -3.51 5.49 21.81
CA PRO A 343 -4.44 4.90 22.77
C PRO A 343 -3.71 4.06 23.83
N SER A 344 -4.39 3.79 24.95
CA SER A 344 -3.86 3.02 26.09
C SER A 344 -4.87 1.96 26.57
N GLY A 345 -4.38 0.78 26.97
CA GLY A 345 -5.19 -0.32 27.49
C GLY A 345 -5.56 -0.18 28.98
N ALA A 346 -6.56 -0.94 29.43
CA ALA A 346 -6.83 -1.20 30.86
C ALA A 346 -6.23 -2.54 31.27
N SER A 347 -6.59 -3.59 30.53
CA SER A 347 -5.87 -4.87 30.52
C SER A 347 -4.81 -4.87 29.42
N THR A 348 -3.66 -5.47 29.74
CA THR A 348 -2.49 -5.58 28.87
C THR A 348 -2.02 -7.03 28.88
N GLY A 349 -2.04 -7.66 27.70
CA GLY A 349 -1.45 -8.97 27.52
C GLY A 349 0.02 -8.98 27.93
N THR A 350 0.47 -10.09 28.51
CA THR A 350 1.83 -10.19 29.09
C THR A 350 2.98 -10.02 28.08
N ALA A 351 2.67 -10.15 26.78
CA ALA A 351 3.62 -10.03 25.68
C ALA A 351 3.46 -8.74 24.84
N GLU A 352 2.61 -7.80 25.27
CA GLU A 352 2.44 -6.51 24.59
C GLU A 352 3.74 -5.67 24.63
N ALA A 353 3.92 -4.82 23.62
CA ALA A 353 4.90 -3.76 23.65
C ALA A 353 4.60 -2.79 24.81
N VAL A 354 5.65 -2.28 25.45
CA VAL A 354 5.54 -1.58 26.74
C VAL A 354 5.14 -0.13 26.54
N GLU A 355 4.03 0.27 27.14
CA GLU A 355 3.69 1.68 27.31
C GLU A 355 4.59 2.31 28.39
N LEU A 356 5.38 3.32 28.03
CA LEU A 356 6.27 3.98 28.99
C LEU A 356 5.52 5.03 29.82
N ARG A 357 5.49 4.81 31.13
CA ARG A 357 4.94 5.72 32.15
C ARG A 357 6.03 6.27 33.06
N ASP A 358 5.78 7.43 33.66
CA ASP A 358 6.75 8.16 34.49
C ASP A 358 7.00 7.49 35.85
N GLY A 359 5.97 6.92 36.47
CA GLY A 359 6.03 6.37 37.82
C GLY A 359 6.07 7.44 38.94
N ASP A 360 6.02 8.73 38.58
CA ASP A 360 5.96 9.84 39.53
C ASP A 360 4.58 9.95 40.19
N THR A 361 4.44 9.48 41.43
CA THR A 361 3.17 9.52 42.17
C THR A 361 2.69 10.94 42.47
N GLY A 362 3.55 11.95 42.36
CA GLY A 362 3.19 13.36 42.48
C GLY A 362 2.40 13.91 41.29
N ARG A 363 2.36 13.20 40.15
CA ARG A 363 1.63 13.60 38.94
C ARG A 363 0.80 12.44 38.39
N TYR A 364 -0.50 12.67 38.22
CA TYR A 364 -1.43 11.68 37.63
C TYR A 364 -1.28 10.28 38.28
N HIS A 365 -0.97 10.23 39.58
CA HIS A 365 -0.77 8.99 40.33
C HIS A 365 0.27 8.03 39.70
N GLY A 366 1.34 8.57 39.12
CA GLY A 366 2.39 7.77 38.46
C GLY A 366 2.15 7.49 36.98
N LYS A 367 0.99 7.89 36.43
CA LYS A 367 0.60 7.62 35.04
C LYS A 367 1.03 8.70 34.03
N GLY A 368 1.85 9.67 34.45
CA GLY A 368 2.46 10.64 33.53
C GLY A 368 3.22 9.97 32.38
N VAL A 369 3.39 10.67 31.26
CA VAL A 369 4.09 10.17 30.07
C VAL A 369 5.21 11.12 29.61
N ARG A 370 5.73 11.97 30.50
CA ARG A 370 6.78 12.94 30.13
C ARG A 370 8.03 12.25 29.62
N ARG A 371 8.42 11.10 30.18
CA ARG A 371 9.58 10.34 29.68
C ARG A 371 9.41 9.90 28.22
N ALA A 372 8.21 9.49 27.83
CA ALA A 372 7.90 9.13 26.44
C ALA A 372 7.89 10.37 25.54
N VAL A 373 7.33 11.49 26.01
CA VAL A 373 7.36 12.78 25.30
C VAL A 373 8.80 13.27 25.10
N ASP A 374 9.64 13.19 26.13
CA ASP A 374 11.06 13.58 26.09
C ASP A 374 11.85 12.68 25.12
N ALA A 375 11.54 11.37 25.07
CA ALA A 375 12.11 10.47 24.08
C ALA A 375 11.75 10.87 22.64
N VAL A 376 10.49 11.29 22.40
CA VAL A 376 10.08 11.80 21.09
C VAL A 376 10.82 13.09 20.73
N LEU A 377 10.84 14.07 21.64
CA LEU A 377 11.44 15.39 21.40
C LEU A 377 12.97 15.37 21.29
N GLY A 378 13.62 14.33 21.82
CA GLY A 378 15.07 14.17 21.78
C GLY A 378 15.51 13.15 20.74
N GLU A 379 15.93 11.98 21.21
CA GLU A 379 16.62 11.00 20.37
C GLU A 379 15.79 10.45 19.21
N ILE A 380 14.46 10.34 19.34
CA ILE A 380 13.62 9.91 18.21
C ILE A 380 13.59 10.99 17.13
N ALA A 381 13.34 12.26 17.50
CA ALA A 381 13.35 13.38 16.55
C ALA A 381 14.68 13.45 15.79
N ASP A 382 15.81 13.35 16.50
CA ASP A 382 17.14 13.34 15.90
C ASP A 382 17.35 12.18 14.92
N ALA A 383 16.82 10.99 15.25
CA ALA A 383 17.00 9.79 14.43
C ALA A 383 16.13 9.77 13.17
N VAL A 384 14.92 10.34 13.22
CA VAL A 384 14.00 10.36 12.07
C VAL A 384 14.16 11.60 11.19
N ALA A 385 14.82 12.66 11.67
CA ALA A 385 15.07 13.87 10.91
C ALA A 385 15.76 13.56 9.57
N GLY A 386 15.25 14.13 8.48
CA GLY A 386 15.77 13.93 7.14
C GLY A 386 15.35 12.61 6.46
N LEU A 387 14.71 11.67 7.17
CA LEU A 387 14.15 10.47 6.54
C LEU A 387 12.94 10.84 5.67
N ASP A 388 12.81 10.18 4.51
CA ASP A 388 11.64 10.36 3.65
C ASP A 388 10.39 9.79 4.34
N GLY A 389 9.41 10.65 4.65
CA GLY A 389 8.14 10.28 5.26
C GLY A 389 7.29 9.31 4.42
N ARG A 390 7.59 9.16 3.12
CA ARG A 390 6.94 8.15 2.25
C ARG A 390 7.51 6.74 2.44
N ASP A 391 8.72 6.60 2.99
CA ASP A 391 9.31 5.30 3.33
C ASP A 391 8.98 4.94 4.79
N GLN A 392 7.70 4.62 5.02
CA GLN A 392 7.19 4.25 6.34
C GLN A 392 7.98 3.08 6.96
N ALA A 393 8.40 2.12 6.14
CA ALA A 393 9.14 0.96 6.61
C ALA A 393 10.57 1.34 7.06
N ALA A 394 11.20 2.32 6.42
CA ALA A 394 12.48 2.86 6.88
C ALA A 394 12.34 3.63 8.20
N VAL A 395 11.34 4.49 8.32
CA VAL A 395 11.06 5.22 9.56
C VAL A 395 10.80 4.26 10.72
N ASP A 396 9.88 3.30 10.54
CA ASP A 396 9.55 2.33 11.59
C ASP A 396 10.75 1.46 11.96
N ARG A 397 11.59 1.07 10.99
CA ARG A 397 12.83 0.32 11.25
C ARG A 397 13.80 1.13 12.11
N VAL A 398 14.00 2.41 11.82
CA VAL A 398 14.85 3.31 12.63
C VAL A 398 14.31 3.43 14.06
N LEU A 399 12.99 3.56 14.23
CA LEU A 399 12.36 3.61 15.56
C LEU A 399 12.61 2.32 16.37
N ILE A 400 12.46 1.15 15.73
CA ILE A 400 12.68 -0.16 16.35
C ILE A 400 14.16 -0.36 16.71
N GLU A 401 15.07 -0.06 15.78
CA GLU A 401 16.51 -0.19 15.98
C GLU A 401 17.03 0.78 17.03
N LEU A 402 16.51 2.01 17.05
CA LEU A 402 16.83 3.01 18.05
C LEU A 402 16.44 2.49 19.44
N ASP A 403 15.18 2.06 19.65
CA ASP A 403 14.75 1.51 20.94
C ASP A 403 15.66 0.34 21.38
N GLY A 404 15.87 -0.62 20.48
CA GLY A 404 16.80 -1.74 20.67
C GLY A 404 16.31 -2.85 21.59
N THR A 405 15.09 -2.78 22.16
CA THR A 405 14.49 -3.86 22.96
C THR A 405 13.36 -4.56 22.19
N ALA A 406 13.14 -5.84 22.49
CA ALA A 406 12.14 -6.66 21.78
C ALA A 406 10.70 -6.15 21.92
N ASN A 407 10.41 -5.39 22.98
CA ASN A 407 9.09 -4.91 23.38
C ASN A 407 9.01 -3.39 23.50
N LYS A 408 9.97 -2.64 22.93
CA LYS A 408 9.96 -1.17 22.92
C LYS A 408 10.00 -0.52 24.31
N SER A 409 10.64 -1.18 25.27
CA SER A 409 10.60 -0.79 26.69
C SER A 409 11.53 0.37 27.05
N ARG A 410 12.49 0.70 26.18
CA ARG A 410 13.45 1.78 26.46
C ARG A 410 12.83 3.14 26.16
N LEU A 411 12.19 3.26 24.99
CA LEU A 411 11.53 4.48 24.53
C LEU A 411 10.03 4.52 24.81
N GLY A 412 9.41 3.34 24.91
CA GLY A 412 7.98 3.19 25.01
C GLY A 412 7.33 3.00 23.64
N ALA A 413 6.50 1.98 23.52
CA ALA A 413 5.66 1.73 22.35
C ALA A 413 4.74 2.92 22.04
N ASN A 414 4.36 3.68 23.07
CA ASN A 414 3.61 4.93 22.94
C ASN A 414 4.40 6.07 22.29
N ALA A 415 5.72 6.13 22.49
CA ALA A 415 6.56 7.11 21.78
C ALA A 415 6.74 6.73 20.31
N THR A 416 7.13 5.47 20.04
CA THR A 416 7.39 4.99 18.67
C THR A 416 6.12 4.99 17.82
N LEU A 417 4.98 4.57 18.39
CA LEU A 417 3.72 4.52 17.65
C LEU A 417 3.24 5.93 17.28
N GLY A 418 3.37 6.89 18.20
CA GLY A 418 2.94 8.26 17.94
C GLY A 418 3.68 8.87 16.75
N VAL A 419 5.00 8.68 16.67
CA VAL A 419 5.81 9.12 15.52
C VAL A 419 5.47 8.34 14.26
N SER A 420 5.36 7.01 14.35
CA SER A 420 5.00 6.12 13.23
C SER A 420 3.69 6.56 12.55
N LEU A 421 2.65 6.83 13.34
CA LEU A 421 1.34 7.27 12.84
C LEU A 421 1.32 8.74 12.40
N ALA A 422 2.10 9.63 13.03
CA ALA A 422 2.19 11.01 12.61
C ALA A 422 2.88 11.13 11.24
N VAL A 423 3.95 10.36 11.00
CA VAL A 423 4.67 10.32 9.71
C VAL A 423 3.74 9.87 8.57
N VAL A 424 3.04 8.73 8.72
CA VAL A 424 2.17 8.22 7.64
C VAL A 424 1.06 9.21 7.29
N LYS A 425 0.53 9.92 8.29
CA LYS A 425 -0.50 10.95 8.08
C LYS A 425 0.07 12.15 7.34
N ALA A 426 1.28 12.59 7.70
CA ALA A 426 1.96 13.67 7.00
C ALA A 426 2.24 13.30 5.54
N ALA A 427 2.67 12.06 5.30
CA ALA A 427 2.92 11.53 3.95
C ALA A 427 1.64 11.41 3.11
N ALA A 428 0.51 11.01 3.71
CA ALA A 428 -0.79 11.01 3.05
C ALA A 428 -1.23 12.43 2.65
N VAL A 429 -1.04 13.41 3.55
CA VAL A 429 -1.31 14.83 3.26
C VAL A 429 -0.43 15.35 2.13
N SER A 430 0.86 15.03 2.14
CA SER A 430 1.81 15.38 1.06
C SER A 430 1.38 14.79 -0.29
N ALA A 431 0.91 13.54 -0.29
CA ALA A 431 0.36 12.90 -1.48
C ALA A 431 -1.00 13.47 -1.93
N GLY A 432 -1.62 14.36 -1.14
CA GLY A 432 -2.97 14.87 -1.39
C GLY A 432 -4.04 13.79 -1.35
N GLN A 433 -3.87 12.76 -0.50
CA GLN A 433 -4.74 11.61 -0.38
C GLN A 433 -5.26 11.44 1.04
N PRO A 434 -6.51 10.94 1.23
CA PRO A 434 -6.95 10.49 2.54
C PRO A 434 -6.14 9.26 2.97
N LEU A 435 -5.96 9.08 4.28
CA LEU A 435 -5.07 8.06 4.84
C LEU A 435 -5.43 6.65 4.37
N TYR A 436 -6.72 6.29 4.37
CA TYR A 436 -7.14 4.96 3.92
C TYR A 436 -6.72 4.64 2.49
N ARG A 437 -6.75 5.65 1.60
CA ARG A 437 -6.41 5.51 0.18
C ARG A 437 -4.92 5.53 -0.05
N TYR A 438 -4.19 6.34 0.72
CA TYR A 438 -2.73 6.37 0.68
C TYR A 438 -2.15 4.99 1.03
N LEU A 439 -2.68 4.35 2.07
CA LEU A 439 -2.21 3.04 2.53
C LEU A 439 -2.75 1.86 1.72
N GLY A 440 -4.06 1.86 1.41
CA GLY A 440 -4.72 0.71 0.78
C GLY A 440 -4.80 0.80 -0.75
N GLY A 441 -4.41 1.93 -1.34
CA GLY A 441 -4.46 2.14 -2.78
C GLY A 441 -5.89 2.28 -3.35
N PRO A 442 -6.07 2.09 -4.66
CA PRO A 442 -7.37 2.31 -5.32
C PRO A 442 -8.46 1.32 -4.91
N ASP A 443 -8.07 0.16 -4.40
CA ASP A 443 -8.95 -0.96 -4.00
C ASP A 443 -9.40 -0.87 -2.53
N ALA A 444 -8.95 0.15 -1.77
CA ALA A 444 -9.42 0.44 -0.43
C ALA A 444 -10.86 0.98 -0.44
N VAL A 445 -11.82 0.07 -0.60
CA VAL A 445 -13.25 0.41 -0.75
C VAL A 445 -14.16 -0.35 0.21
N THR A 446 -13.61 -1.27 1.00
CA THR A 446 -14.39 -2.12 1.92
C THR A 446 -14.57 -1.43 3.27
N LEU A 447 -15.82 -1.20 3.66
CA LEU A 447 -16.19 -0.69 4.98
C LEU A 447 -16.39 -1.87 5.94
N PRO A 448 -15.84 -1.80 7.17
CA PRO A 448 -15.84 -2.93 8.09
C PRO A 448 -17.22 -3.17 8.73
N LEU A 449 -17.55 -4.42 9.02
CA LEU A 449 -18.62 -4.80 9.96
C LEU A 449 -18.22 -4.34 11.38
N PRO A 450 -18.99 -3.46 12.03
CA PRO A 450 -18.69 -3.03 13.38
C PRO A 450 -19.19 -4.05 14.42
N LEU A 451 -18.32 -4.40 15.37
CA LEU A 451 -18.66 -5.12 16.60
C LEU A 451 -18.87 -4.08 17.71
N MET A 452 -20.13 -3.76 17.97
CA MET A 452 -20.54 -2.63 18.81
C MET A 452 -20.82 -3.12 20.23
N ASN A 453 -19.92 -2.82 21.18
CA ASN A 453 -20.10 -3.18 22.58
C ASN A 453 -21.26 -2.38 23.21
N ILE A 454 -22.30 -3.05 23.71
CA ILE A 454 -23.49 -2.40 24.29
C ILE A 454 -23.75 -2.77 25.75
N VAL A 455 -23.10 -3.81 26.28
CA VAL A 455 -23.15 -4.20 27.70
C VAL A 455 -21.75 -4.59 28.17
N ASN A 456 -21.32 -4.00 29.27
CA ASN A 456 -20.03 -4.23 29.91
C ASN A 456 -20.18 -5.08 31.18
N GLY A 457 -19.18 -5.92 31.42
CA GLY A 457 -18.91 -6.62 32.67
C GLY A 457 -17.40 -6.71 32.91
N GLY A 458 -16.97 -7.70 33.70
CA GLY A 458 -15.56 -8.00 33.96
C GLY A 458 -14.78 -6.79 34.46
N ALA A 459 -13.56 -6.61 33.96
CA ALA A 459 -12.70 -5.47 34.34
C ALA A 459 -13.22 -4.10 33.86
N HIS A 460 -14.18 -4.07 32.93
CA HIS A 460 -14.72 -2.85 32.32
C HIS A 460 -15.95 -2.29 33.05
N ALA A 461 -16.44 -2.96 34.09
CA ALA A 461 -17.57 -2.52 34.90
C ALA A 461 -17.46 -2.97 36.35
N ASP A 462 -17.89 -2.10 37.29
CA ASP A 462 -18.07 -2.47 38.69
C ASP A 462 -19.45 -3.14 38.87
N ASN A 463 -19.62 -4.31 38.27
CA ASN A 463 -20.85 -5.11 38.36
C ASN A 463 -20.54 -6.62 38.51
N PRO A 464 -21.55 -7.45 38.80
CA PRO A 464 -21.34 -8.89 38.98
C PRO A 464 -21.16 -9.68 37.67
N LEU A 465 -21.16 -9.06 36.48
CA LEU A 465 -21.16 -9.80 35.24
C LEU A 465 -19.73 -10.26 34.92
N ASP A 466 -19.50 -11.58 34.78
CA ASP A 466 -18.13 -12.10 34.61
C ASP A 466 -17.52 -11.80 33.23
N PHE A 467 -18.32 -11.79 32.16
CA PHE A 467 -17.86 -11.50 30.80
C PHE A 467 -17.66 -10.00 30.59
N GLN A 468 -16.56 -9.64 29.93
CA GLN A 468 -16.16 -8.25 29.77
C GLN A 468 -17.06 -7.47 28.81
N GLU A 469 -17.37 -8.00 27.62
CA GLU A 469 -18.16 -7.29 26.62
C GLU A 469 -19.19 -8.17 25.89
N PHE A 470 -20.37 -7.58 25.69
CA PHE A 470 -21.42 -8.13 24.84
C PHE A 470 -21.72 -7.15 23.71
N MET A 471 -21.46 -7.60 22.49
CA MET A 471 -21.48 -6.78 21.30
C MET A 471 -22.61 -7.19 20.35
N ILE A 472 -23.14 -6.22 19.62
CA ILE A 472 -24.01 -6.47 18.46
C ILE A 472 -23.24 -6.22 17.15
N ALA A 473 -23.59 -6.98 16.13
CA ALA A 473 -22.98 -6.92 14.81
C ALA A 473 -24.10 -6.79 13.74
N PRO A 474 -24.30 -5.61 13.13
CA PRO A 474 -25.32 -5.37 12.10
C PRO A 474 -24.98 -6.03 10.76
N VAL A 475 -25.04 -7.36 10.73
CA VAL A 475 -24.63 -8.21 9.59
C VAL A 475 -25.54 -8.13 8.36
N GLY A 476 -26.79 -7.69 8.54
CA GLY A 476 -27.80 -7.55 7.47
C GLY A 476 -27.91 -6.16 6.86
N ALA A 477 -27.15 -5.17 7.33
CA ALA A 477 -27.15 -3.82 6.76
C ALA A 477 -26.61 -3.83 5.32
N ALA A 478 -27.12 -2.92 4.47
CA ALA A 478 -26.63 -2.74 3.10
C ALA A 478 -25.43 -1.79 3.03
N THR A 479 -25.32 -0.85 3.98
CA THR A 479 -24.27 0.16 4.07
C THR A 479 -23.75 0.29 5.49
N PHE A 480 -22.57 0.89 5.65
CA PHE A 480 -22.00 1.15 6.97
C PHE A 480 -22.84 2.17 7.75
N ALA A 481 -23.31 3.25 7.11
CA ALA A 481 -24.21 4.21 7.75
C ALA A 481 -25.51 3.55 8.25
N GLU A 482 -26.05 2.60 7.49
CA GLU A 482 -27.20 1.80 7.94
C GLU A 482 -26.83 0.93 9.15
N ALA A 483 -25.68 0.25 9.13
CA ALA A 483 -25.19 -0.54 10.26
C ALA A 483 -25.09 0.31 11.55
N VAL A 484 -24.54 1.52 11.45
CA VAL A 484 -24.45 2.47 12.59
C VAL A 484 -25.84 2.86 13.09
N ARG A 485 -26.79 3.16 12.20
CA ARG A 485 -28.18 3.46 12.57
C ARG A 485 -28.83 2.28 13.31
N MET A 486 -28.72 1.07 12.76
CA MET A 486 -29.25 -0.15 13.37
C MET A 486 -28.69 -0.34 14.79
N GLY A 487 -27.37 -0.20 14.95
CA GLY A 487 -26.72 -0.27 16.26
C GLY A 487 -27.21 0.79 17.24
N SER A 488 -27.39 2.04 16.78
CA SER A 488 -27.87 3.15 17.60
C SER A 488 -29.30 2.93 18.10
N GLU A 489 -30.19 2.41 17.26
CA GLU A 489 -31.57 2.11 17.62
C GLU A 489 -31.63 1.00 18.67
N VAL A 490 -30.91 -0.11 18.47
CA VAL A 490 -30.80 -1.19 19.47
C VAL A 490 -30.21 -0.71 20.79
N PHE A 491 -29.16 0.11 20.75
CA PHE A 491 -28.56 0.69 21.96
C PHE A 491 -29.58 1.50 22.79
N HIS A 492 -30.40 2.33 22.14
CA HIS A 492 -31.42 3.12 22.83
C HIS A 492 -32.61 2.28 23.32
N THR A 493 -33.04 1.28 22.56
CA THR A 493 -34.07 0.32 22.99
C THR A 493 -33.59 -0.47 24.20
N LEU A 494 -32.35 -0.96 24.20
CA LEU A 494 -31.74 -1.65 25.33
C LEU A 494 -31.69 -0.75 26.57
N ARG A 495 -31.31 0.54 26.42
CA ARG A 495 -31.31 1.51 27.53
C ARG A 495 -32.68 1.60 28.19
N ALA A 496 -33.74 1.72 27.39
CA ALA A 496 -35.10 1.83 27.89
C ALA A 496 -35.54 0.55 28.61
N ALA A 497 -35.20 -0.62 28.06
CA ALA A 497 -35.51 -1.92 28.65
C ALA A 497 -34.78 -2.12 30.00
N LEU A 498 -33.49 -1.83 30.06
CA LEU A 498 -32.70 -1.89 31.30
C LEU A 498 -33.28 -0.94 32.36
N HIS A 499 -33.57 0.31 32.00
CA HIS A 499 -34.17 1.27 32.92
C HIS A 499 -35.54 0.81 33.43
N ALA A 500 -36.40 0.26 32.55
CA ALA A 500 -37.70 -0.28 32.93
C ALA A 500 -37.59 -1.48 33.90
N ALA A 501 -36.52 -2.29 33.76
CA ALA A 501 -36.19 -3.38 34.66
C ALA A 501 -35.49 -2.93 35.96
N GLY A 502 -35.32 -1.62 36.19
CA GLY A 502 -34.65 -1.08 37.37
C GLY A 502 -33.13 -1.20 37.35
N GLN A 503 -32.54 -1.52 36.19
CA GLN A 503 -31.10 -1.64 36.01
C GLN A 503 -30.43 -0.28 35.77
N HIS A 504 -29.16 -0.18 36.15
CA HIS A 504 -28.35 1.00 35.89
C HIS A 504 -28.05 1.16 34.39
N THR A 505 -28.11 2.41 33.90
CA THR A 505 -27.84 2.76 32.48
C THR A 505 -26.68 3.75 32.33
N ALA A 506 -25.82 3.83 33.35
CA ALA A 506 -24.52 4.46 33.21
C ALA A 506 -23.66 3.64 32.23
N VAL A 507 -22.74 4.32 31.56
CA VAL A 507 -21.87 3.71 30.55
C VAL A 507 -20.45 3.53 31.08
N GLY A 508 -19.80 2.43 30.71
CA GLY A 508 -18.40 2.16 31.02
C GLY A 508 -17.42 2.89 30.09
N ASP A 509 -16.17 2.41 30.07
CA ASP A 509 -15.09 3.00 29.27
C ASP A 509 -15.39 2.92 27.75
N GLU A 510 -15.97 1.82 27.28
CA GLU A 510 -16.33 1.61 25.87
C GLU A 510 -17.70 2.21 25.50
N GLY A 511 -18.41 2.80 26.47
CA GLY A 511 -19.73 3.40 26.23
C GLY A 511 -20.91 2.42 26.28
N GLY A 512 -20.66 1.13 26.54
CA GLY A 512 -21.69 0.12 26.81
C GLY A 512 -22.28 0.29 28.22
N PHE A 513 -23.50 -0.21 28.46
CA PHE A 513 -24.13 -0.14 29.77
C PHE A 513 -23.50 -1.11 30.75
N ALA A 514 -23.43 -0.75 32.04
CA ALA A 514 -22.96 -1.62 33.12
C ALA A 514 -24.12 -1.96 34.08
N PRO A 515 -25.11 -2.79 33.68
CA PRO A 515 -26.22 -3.18 34.54
C PRO A 515 -25.77 -4.19 35.62
N THR A 516 -26.57 -4.38 36.66
CA THR A 516 -26.33 -5.38 37.70
C THR A 516 -26.94 -6.71 37.27
N LEU A 517 -26.33 -7.34 36.26
CA LEU A 517 -26.65 -8.69 35.79
C LEU A 517 -25.59 -9.67 36.30
N HIS A 518 -25.97 -10.94 36.44
CA HIS A 518 -25.12 -11.97 37.06
C HIS A 518 -24.61 -13.02 36.07
N THR A 519 -25.35 -13.28 34.98
CA THR A 519 -25.02 -14.35 34.04
C THR A 519 -24.99 -13.85 32.60
N ALA A 520 -24.22 -14.53 31.74
CA ALA A 520 -24.22 -14.22 30.31
C ALA A 520 -25.61 -14.40 29.67
N HIS A 521 -26.41 -15.37 30.13
CA HIS A 521 -27.77 -15.59 29.63
C HIS A 521 -28.70 -14.39 29.88
N GLU A 522 -28.58 -13.75 31.05
CA GLU A 522 -29.38 -12.55 31.37
C GLU A 522 -29.05 -11.41 30.40
N ALA A 523 -27.75 -11.13 30.21
CA ALA A 523 -27.31 -10.10 29.28
C ALA A 523 -27.75 -10.40 27.83
N LEU A 524 -27.54 -11.64 27.37
CA LEU A 524 -27.93 -12.08 26.03
C LEU A 524 -29.44 -12.04 25.79
N ALA A 525 -30.24 -12.33 26.82
CA ALA A 525 -31.70 -12.23 26.74
C ALA A 525 -32.15 -10.77 26.57
N PHE A 526 -31.59 -9.83 27.35
CA PHE A 526 -31.87 -8.40 27.19
C PHE A 526 -31.47 -7.90 25.79
N ILE A 527 -30.29 -8.29 25.31
CA ILE A 527 -29.81 -7.90 23.98
C ILE A 527 -30.72 -8.46 22.89
N SER A 528 -31.08 -9.74 22.96
CA SER A 528 -31.95 -10.39 21.96
C SER A 528 -33.35 -9.77 21.92
N SER A 529 -33.91 -9.41 23.09
CA SER A 529 -35.16 -8.65 23.15
C SER A 529 -35.00 -7.28 22.53
N ALA A 530 -33.96 -6.53 22.88
CA ALA A 530 -33.73 -5.18 22.36
C ALA A 530 -33.54 -5.16 20.82
N ILE A 531 -32.88 -6.18 20.24
CA ILE A 531 -32.80 -6.36 18.79
C ILE A 531 -34.21 -6.52 18.19
N SER A 532 -35.01 -7.43 18.76
CA SER A 532 -36.36 -7.73 18.28
C SER A 532 -37.31 -6.54 18.42
N ASP A 533 -37.25 -5.86 19.57
CA ASP A 533 -38.09 -4.70 19.91
C ASP A 533 -37.75 -3.47 19.05
N SER A 534 -36.51 -3.38 18.54
CA SER A 534 -36.10 -2.40 17.53
C SER A 534 -36.57 -2.75 16.10
N GLY A 535 -37.26 -3.88 15.91
CA GLY A 535 -37.78 -4.31 14.61
C GLY A 535 -36.77 -5.07 13.74
N TYR A 536 -35.66 -5.52 14.32
CA TYR A 536 -34.65 -6.33 13.64
C TYR A 536 -34.77 -7.80 14.02
N THR A 537 -34.37 -8.70 13.12
CA THR A 537 -34.37 -10.14 13.36
C THR A 537 -33.01 -10.59 13.90
N PRO A 538 -32.92 -11.11 15.14
CA PRO A 538 -31.68 -11.64 15.69
C PRO A 538 -31.08 -12.74 14.80
N GLY A 539 -29.78 -12.67 14.55
CA GLY A 539 -29.03 -13.61 13.72
C GLY A 539 -29.21 -13.45 12.22
N VAL A 540 -30.18 -12.66 11.74
CA VAL A 540 -30.35 -12.33 10.32
C VAL A 540 -29.88 -10.90 10.05
N ASP A 541 -30.49 -9.92 10.74
CA ASP A 541 -30.20 -8.50 10.60
C ASP A 541 -29.05 -8.08 11.53
N ILE A 542 -29.10 -8.55 12.78
CA ILE A 542 -28.12 -8.24 13.82
C ILE A 542 -27.72 -9.55 14.52
N ALA A 543 -26.44 -9.88 14.48
CA ALA A 543 -25.85 -10.99 15.23
C ALA A 543 -25.19 -10.50 16.52
N ILE A 544 -24.70 -11.43 17.34
CA ILE A 544 -24.03 -11.13 18.62
C ILE A 544 -22.56 -11.53 18.53
N ALA A 545 -21.69 -10.73 19.14
CA ALA A 545 -20.30 -11.08 19.41
C ALA A 545 -20.02 -10.96 20.92
N LEU A 546 -19.10 -11.76 21.43
CA LEU A 546 -18.72 -11.77 22.85
C LEU A 546 -17.23 -11.54 22.99
N ASP A 547 -16.85 -10.90 24.09
CA ASP A 547 -15.48 -10.88 24.62
C ASP A 547 -15.56 -11.23 26.11
N PRO A 548 -15.40 -12.50 26.49
CA PRO A 548 -15.31 -12.87 27.89
C PRO A 548 -14.08 -12.29 28.59
N ALA A 549 -12.96 -12.04 27.89
CA ALA A 549 -11.65 -11.79 28.49
C ALA A 549 -11.27 -12.86 29.53
N ALA A 550 -11.32 -14.13 29.12
CA ALA A 550 -11.33 -15.25 30.07
C ALA A 550 -10.06 -15.39 30.93
N SER A 551 -8.95 -14.76 30.53
CA SER A 551 -7.73 -14.63 31.33
C SER A 551 -7.99 -14.00 32.70
N GLU A 552 -8.93 -13.04 32.81
CA GLU A 552 -9.19 -12.28 34.05
C GLU A 552 -9.83 -13.13 35.16
N PHE A 553 -10.49 -14.23 34.79
CA PHE A 553 -11.13 -15.15 35.74
C PHE A 553 -10.60 -16.58 35.66
N TYR A 554 -9.48 -16.79 34.96
CA TYR A 554 -8.77 -18.07 34.95
C TYR A 554 -7.70 -18.12 36.03
N ARG A 555 -7.79 -19.10 36.93
CA ARG A 555 -6.79 -19.32 37.99
C ARG A 555 -6.82 -20.76 38.46
N ASP A 556 -5.65 -21.28 38.82
CA ASP A 556 -5.46 -22.65 39.31
C ASP A 556 -6.02 -23.74 38.37
N GLY A 557 -5.92 -23.52 37.05
CA GLY A 557 -6.36 -24.49 36.03
C GLY A 557 -7.88 -24.56 35.81
N ALA A 558 -8.63 -23.56 36.29
CA ALA A 558 -10.08 -23.50 36.17
C ALA A 558 -10.57 -22.05 35.97
N TYR A 559 -11.80 -21.90 35.48
CA TYR A 559 -12.47 -20.62 35.24
C TYR A 559 -13.43 -20.33 36.39
N HIS A 560 -13.23 -19.20 37.08
CA HIS A 560 -13.95 -18.84 38.31
C HIS A 560 -14.91 -17.67 38.06
N TYR A 561 -16.15 -18.00 37.75
CA TYR A 561 -17.24 -17.06 37.55
C TYR A 561 -17.75 -16.58 38.92
N ALA A 562 -17.23 -15.44 39.38
CA ALA A 562 -17.58 -14.85 40.66
C ALA A 562 -19.04 -14.35 40.67
N GLY A 563 -19.49 -13.79 39.55
CA GLY A 563 -20.86 -13.33 39.33
C GLY A 563 -21.90 -14.42 39.46
N GLU A 564 -21.60 -15.57 38.84
CA GLU A 564 -22.45 -16.77 38.88
C GLU A 564 -22.23 -17.62 40.15
N GLY A 565 -21.18 -17.35 40.91
CA GLY A 565 -20.77 -18.19 42.04
C GLY A 565 -20.36 -19.62 41.63
N ARG A 566 -19.76 -19.78 40.43
CA ARG A 566 -19.45 -21.08 39.82
C ARG A 566 -17.98 -21.19 39.42
N VAL A 567 -17.41 -22.37 39.61
CA VAL A 567 -16.09 -22.72 39.07
C VAL A 567 -16.29 -23.79 38.00
N ARG A 568 -15.68 -23.59 36.84
CA ARG A 568 -15.72 -24.51 35.70
C ARG A 568 -14.32 -25.01 35.41
N THR A 569 -14.18 -26.30 35.20
CA THR A 569 -12.97 -26.86 34.56
C THR A 569 -12.84 -26.33 33.12
N VAL A 570 -11.65 -26.46 32.52
CA VAL A 570 -11.43 -26.08 31.11
C VAL A 570 -12.45 -26.72 30.17
N ALA A 571 -12.75 -28.00 30.35
CA ALA A 571 -13.74 -28.71 29.54
C ALA A 571 -15.17 -28.16 29.72
N GLU A 572 -15.60 -27.94 30.97
CA GLU A 572 -16.93 -27.37 31.26
C GLU A 572 -17.07 -25.93 30.77
N HIS A 573 -15.97 -25.17 30.74
CA HIS A 573 -15.94 -23.82 30.21
C HIS A 573 -16.11 -23.80 28.68
N VAL A 574 -15.38 -24.66 27.97
CA VAL A 574 -15.56 -24.83 26.52
C VAL A 574 -16.97 -25.33 26.20
N ASP A 575 -17.52 -26.28 26.97
CA ASP A 575 -18.91 -26.73 26.82
C ASP A 575 -19.90 -25.58 26.99
N TYR A 576 -19.66 -24.70 27.96
CA TYR A 576 -20.51 -23.55 28.22
C TYR A 576 -20.50 -22.54 27.07
N LEU A 577 -19.34 -22.20 26.51
CA LEU A 577 -19.26 -21.31 25.35
C LEU A 577 -19.92 -21.89 24.10
N VAL A 578 -19.77 -23.20 23.88
CA VAL A 578 -20.44 -23.90 22.78
C VAL A 578 -21.96 -23.83 22.94
N GLU A 579 -22.48 -24.08 24.14
CA GLU A 579 -23.91 -23.99 24.45
C GLU A 579 -24.45 -22.57 24.22
N LEU A 580 -23.76 -21.53 24.70
CA LEU A 580 -24.15 -20.15 24.44
C LEU A 580 -24.27 -19.88 22.93
N ALA A 581 -23.29 -20.33 22.15
CA ALA A 581 -23.29 -20.16 20.69
C ALA A 581 -24.30 -21.04 19.95
N GLU A 582 -24.89 -22.06 20.59
CA GLU A 582 -26.04 -22.81 20.06
C GLU A 582 -27.38 -22.14 20.40
N THR A 583 -27.45 -21.54 21.59
CA THR A 583 -28.67 -20.93 22.13
C THR A 583 -28.92 -19.53 21.56
N TYR A 584 -27.87 -18.76 21.29
CA TYR A 584 -27.95 -17.37 20.79
C TYR A 584 -27.25 -17.22 19.44
N PRO A 585 -27.60 -16.20 18.63
CA PRO A 585 -26.97 -15.95 17.33
C PRO A 585 -25.56 -15.35 17.47
N ILE A 586 -24.69 -16.02 18.22
CA ILE A 586 -23.31 -15.62 18.45
C ILE A 586 -22.46 -16.06 17.26
N VAL A 587 -21.87 -15.07 16.59
CA VAL A 587 -21.04 -15.28 15.39
C VAL A 587 -19.55 -15.04 15.62
N SER A 588 -19.20 -14.44 16.76
CA SER A 588 -17.80 -14.21 17.14
C SER A 588 -17.63 -14.28 18.66
N ILE A 589 -16.56 -14.96 19.11
CA ILE A 589 -16.11 -14.99 20.50
C ILE A 589 -14.63 -14.62 20.53
N GLU A 590 -14.32 -13.50 21.16
CA GLU A 590 -12.97 -13.01 21.43
C GLU A 590 -12.50 -13.49 22.80
N ASP A 591 -11.25 -13.96 22.93
CA ASP A 591 -10.65 -14.40 24.19
C ASP A 591 -11.58 -15.23 25.08
N GLY A 592 -12.27 -16.16 24.43
CA GLY A 592 -13.14 -17.12 25.10
C GLY A 592 -12.36 -18.04 26.02
N VAL A 593 -11.05 -18.18 25.86
CA VAL A 593 -10.17 -19.04 26.66
C VAL A 593 -8.98 -18.19 27.10
N ALA A 594 -8.45 -18.46 28.31
CA ALA A 594 -7.30 -17.73 28.83
C ALA A 594 -6.08 -17.83 27.90
N GLN A 595 -5.25 -16.78 27.86
CA GLN A 595 -4.13 -16.65 26.93
C GLN A 595 -3.10 -17.81 26.98
N ASP A 596 -2.96 -18.50 28.11
CA ASP A 596 -2.00 -19.59 28.34
C ASP A 596 -2.64 -20.99 28.30
N ASP A 597 -3.96 -21.09 28.17
CA ASP A 597 -4.71 -22.36 28.07
C ASP A 597 -4.81 -22.83 26.61
N PHE A 598 -3.68 -23.27 26.05
CA PHE A 598 -3.62 -23.77 24.67
C PHE A 598 -4.48 -25.01 24.43
N GLU A 599 -4.70 -25.85 25.45
CA GLU A 599 -5.57 -27.02 25.36
C GLU A 599 -7.04 -26.59 25.21
N GLY A 600 -7.50 -25.65 26.04
CA GLY A 600 -8.81 -25.04 25.93
C GLY A 600 -9.02 -24.35 24.58
N TRP A 601 -8.04 -23.59 24.10
CA TRP A 601 -8.11 -22.91 22.81
C TRP A 601 -8.26 -23.90 21.66
N LYS A 602 -7.48 -24.98 21.67
CA LYS A 602 -7.58 -26.04 20.66
C LYS A 602 -8.93 -26.73 20.71
N ALA A 603 -9.41 -27.07 21.91
CA ALA A 603 -10.70 -27.71 22.10
C ALA A 603 -11.87 -26.83 21.61
N LEU A 604 -11.84 -25.53 21.91
CA LEU A 604 -12.85 -24.57 21.44
C LEU A 604 -12.78 -24.43 19.91
N THR A 605 -11.58 -24.35 19.34
CA THR A 605 -11.36 -24.23 17.90
C THR A 605 -11.89 -25.45 17.14
N ASP A 606 -11.60 -26.66 17.62
CA ASP A 606 -12.06 -27.90 17.00
C ASP A 606 -13.59 -28.05 17.01
N ARG A 607 -14.25 -27.53 18.05
CA ARG A 607 -15.70 -27.67 18.23
C ARG A 607 -16.51 -26.56 17.59
N LEU A 608 -15.98 -25.33 17.58
CA LEU A 608 -16.76 -24.14 17.26
C LEU A 608 -16.19 -23.33 16.09
N GLY A 609 -14.90 -23.47 15.77
CA GLY A 609 -14.20 -22.65 14.76
C GLY A 609 -14.69 -22.82 13.32
N GLY A 610 -15.49 -23.85 13.03
CA GLY A 610 -16.13 -24.02 11.72
C GLY A 610 -17.41 -23.21 11.52
N ARG A 611 -18.02 -22.69 12.59
CA ARG A 611 -19.30 -21.95 12.55
C ARG A 611 -19.29 -20.60 13.29
N CYS A 612 -18.27 -20.35 14.10
CA CYS A 612 -18.09 -19.12 14.86
C CYS A 612 -16.68 -18.60 14.64
N GLN A 613 -16.55 -17.29 14.54
CA GLN A 613 -15.26 -16.63 14.61
C GLN A 613 -14.72 -16.70 16.04
N LEU A 614 -13.47 -17.12 16.18
CA LEU A 614 -12.74 -17.21 17.44
C LEU A 614 -11.56 -16.24 17.33
N VAL A 615 -11.67 -15.11 18.01
CA VAL A 615 -10.71 -14.01 17.92
C VAL A 615 -9.72 -14.12 19.07
N GLY A 616 -8.43 -14.25 18.76
CA GLY A 616 -7.37 -14.11 19.76
C GLY A 616 -6.94 -12.65 19.90
N ASP A 617 -7.02 -12.10 21.11
CA ASP A 617 -6.49 -10.80 21.49
C ASP A 617 -5.23 -10.99 22.36
N ASP A 618 -5.38 -11.38 23.63
CA ASP A 618 -4.26 -11.57 24.55
C ASP A 618 -3.28 -12.67 24.09
N VAL A 619 -3.82 -13.76 23.53
CA VAL A 619 -2.99 -14.90 23.06
C VAL A 619 -2.08 -14.52 21.89
N PHE A 620 -2.45 -13.50 21.10
CA PHE A 620 -1.67 -13.06 19.94
C PHE A 620 -0.98 -11.70 20.14
N CYS A 621 -1.51 -10.80 20.98
CA CYS A 621 -0.98 -9.46 21.27
C CYS A 621 -0.61 -8.66 20.00
N THR A 622 -1.38 -8.81 18.92
CA THR A 622 -1.04 -8.25 17.58
C THR A 622 0.38 -8.62 17.09
N ASN A 623 1.02 -9.65 17.64
CA ASN A 623 2.40 -10.01 17.39
C ASN A 623 2.49 -11.11 16.32
N VAL A 624 3.20 -10.83 15.22
CA VAL A 624 3.33 -11.76 14.09
C VAL A 624 3.93 -13.12 14.47
N ALA A 625 4.83 -13.18 15.45
CA ALA A 625 5.45 -14.43 15.88
C ALA A 625 4.48 -15.28 16.69
N LEU A 626 3.75 -14.68 17.63
CA LEU A 626 2.72 -15.36 18.42
C LEU A 626 1.58 -15.85 17.55
N LEU A 627 1.11 -14.99 16.62
CA LEU A 627 0.08 -15.36 15.66
C LEU A 627 0.50 -16.57 14.81
N ARG A 628 1.74 -16.59 14.30
CA ARG A 628 2.26 -17.73 13.51
C ARG A 628 2.35 -19.01 14.34
N ASP A 629 2.76 -18.94 15.60
CA ASP A 629 2.78 -20.09 16.50
C ASP A 629 1.36 -20.61 16.76
N GLY A 630 0.40 -19.70 17.01
CA GLY A 630 -1.01 -20.05 17.16
C GLY A 630 -1.61 -20.74 15.93
N ILE A 631 -1.38 -20.18 14.75
CA ILE A 631 -1.79 -20.79 13.48
C ILE A 631 -1.20 -22.20 13.33
N ALA A 632 0.08 -22.39 13.65
CA ALA A 632 0.74 -23.69 13.58
C ALA A 632 0.13 -24.72 14.55
N ARG A 633 -0.39 -24.27 15.69
CA ARG A 633 -1.10 -25.10 16.69
C ARG A 633 -2.57 -25.34 16.34
N GLY A 634 -3.12 -24.60 15.38
CA GLY A 634 -4.53 -24.68 14.99
C GLY A 634 -5.46 -24.15 16.09
N ILE A 635 -5.08 -23.03 16.72
CA ILE A 635 -5.91 -22.34 17.71
C ILE A 635 -6.49 -21.05 17.13
N ALA A 636 -7.74 -20.75 17.48
CA ALA A 636 -8.50 -19.62 16.96
C ALA A 636 -8.68 -19.67 15.43
N ASN A 637 -9.32 -18.66 14.86
CA ASN A 637 -9.44 -18.46 13.40
C ASN A 637 -9.48 -16.96 13.01
N ALA A 638 -9.26 -16.07 13.97
CA ALA A 638 -9.18 -14.63 13.79
C ALA A 638 -8.24 -14.00 14.82
N VAL A 639 -7.76 -12.80 14.53
CA VAL A 639 -6.90 -12.00 15.41
C VAL A 639 -7.48 -10.61 15.64
N LEU A 640 -7.45 -10.14 16.87
CA LEU A 640 -7.72 -8.75 17.20
C LEU A 640 -6.45 -7.93 16.96
N VAL A 641 -6.58 -6.80 16.27
CA VAL A 641 -5.45 -5.98 15.84
C VAL A 641 -5.50 -4.63 16.53
N LYS A 642 -4.62 -4.45 17.51
CA LYS A 642 -4.44 -3.21 18.28
C LYS A 642 -3.05 -2.65 17.98
N VAL A 643 -3.00 -1.53 17.27
CA VAL A 643 -1.73 -0.98 16.75
C VAL A 643 -0.70 -0.71 17.86
N ASN A 644 -1.16 -0.31 19.05
CA ASN A 644 -0.28 -0.02 20.18
C ASN A 644 0.32 -1.27 20.86
N GLN A 645 -0.22 -2.47 20.64
CA GLN A 645 0.35 -3.71 21.18
C GLN A 645 1.69 -4.08 20.52
N VAL A 646 1.96 -3.59 19.30
CA VAL A 646 3.24 -3.76 18.61
C VAL A 646 4.07 -2.49 18.54
N GLY A 647 3.45 -1.32 18.48
CA GLY A 647 4.13 -0.03 18.63
C GLY A 647 4.68 0.61 17.35
N THR A 648 4.45 0.02 16.16
CA THR A 648 4.64 0.67 14.85
C THR A 648 3.56 0.23 13.85
N LEU A 649 3.30 1.07 12.84
CA LEU A 649 2.39 0.76 11.74
C LEU A 649 2.87 -0.44 10.91
N THR A 650 4.16 -0.50 10.58
CA THR A 650 4.75 -1.57 9.76
C THR A 650 4.59 -2.96 10.39
N GLU A 651 4.82 -3.08 11.69
CA GLU A 651 4.64 -4.34 12.42
C GLU A 651 3.16 -4.74 12.47
N MET A 652 2.25 -3.80 12.69
CA MET A 652 0.81 -4.07 12.67
C MET A 652 0.35 -4.58 11.30
N LEU A 653 0.77 -3.91 10.22
CA LEU A 653 0.46 -4.34 8.86
C LEU A 653 1.06 -5.72 8.55
N ALA A 654 2.21 -6.08 9.13
CA ALA A 654 2.78 -7.40 8.99
C ALA A 654 1.92 -8.49 9.67
N THR A 655 1.35 -8.20 10.84
CA THR A 655 0.42 -9.10 11.52
C THR A 655 -0.87 -9.30 10.72
N VAL A 656 -1.47 -8.23 10.19
CA VAL A 656 -2.66 -8.32 9.33
C VAL A 656 -2.38 -9.16 8.08
N ARG A 657 -1.22 -8.96 7.43
CA ARG A 657 -0.81 -9.78 6.29
C ARG A 657 -0.65 -11.26 6.65
N ALA A 658 0.02 -11.56 7.77
CA ALA A 658 0.21 -12.93 8.21
C ALA A 658 -1.11 -13.64 8.53
N ALA A 659 -2.07 -12.95 9.15
CA ALA A 659 -3.42 -13.48 9.36
C ALA A 659 -4.10 -13.81 8.04
N ARG A 660 -4.12 -12.85 7.11
CA ARG A 660 -4.75 -13.02 5.78
C ARG A 660 -4.13 -14.16 4.98
N GLU A 661 -2.80 -14.28 4.97
CA GLU A 661 -2.08 -15.37 4.29
C GLU A 661 -2.44 -16.75 4.83
N ALA A 662 -2.75 -16.84 6.14
CA ALA A 662 -3.20 -18.07 6.80
C ALA A 662 -4.71 -18.30 6.75
N GLY A 663 -5.48 -17.40 6.12
CA GLY A 663 -6.94 -17.45 6.07
C GLY A 663 -7.64 -17.07 7.38
N TYR A 664 -6.93 -16.42 8.32
CA TYR A 664 -7.52 -15.86 9.53
C TYR A 664 -8.17 -14.52 9.23
N SER A 665 -9.31 -14.25 9.85
CA SER A 665 -9.91 -12.91 9.84
C SER A 665 -9.11 -11.95 10.74
N SER A 666 -9.17 -10.65 10.46
CA SER A 666 -8.54 -9.61 11.29
C SER A 666 -9.59 -8.60 11.71
N VAL A 667 -9.65 -8.30 13.00
CA VAL A 667 -10.58 -7.31 13.58
C VAL A 667 -9.78 -6.11 14.05
N MET A 668 -9.89 -4.97 13.35
CA MET A 668 -9.21 -3.74 13.75
C MET A 668 -9.82 -3.22 15.04
N SER A 669 -9.03 -2.88 16.06
CA SER A 669 -9.56 -2.62 17.39
C SER A 669 -9.02 -1.36 18.05
N HIS A 670 -9.89 -0.72 18.83
CA HIS A 670 -9.57 0.36 19.77
C HIS A 670 -8.88 -0.16 21.05
N ARG A 671 -8.61 0.76 21.98
CA ARG A 671 -8.35 0.43 23.40
C ARG A 671 -9.38 1.08 24.33
N SER A 672 -9.43 0.66 25.59
CA SER A 672 -10.32 1.26 26.59
C SER A 672 -9.98 2.73 26.90
N GLY A 673 -8.70 3.13 26.86
CA GLY A 673 -8.28 4.53 26.81
C GLY A 673 -8.07 5.01 25.37
N GLU A 674 -9.05 5.71 24.80
CA GLU A 674 -8.97 6.28 23.45
C GLU A 674 -8.86 7.81 23.46
N THR A 675 -8.62 8.38 22.29
CA THR A 675 -8.69 9.83 22.07
C THR A 675 -9.68 10.14 20.94
N GLU A 676 -9.74 11.39 20.50
CA GLU A 676 -10.45 11.81 19.30
C GLU A 676 -9.82 11.28 18.00
N ASP A 677 -8.61 10.70 18.05
CA ASP A 677 -7.90 10.15 16.91
C ASP A 677 -8.73 9.06 16.21
N THR A 678 -8.84 9.10 14.88
CA THR A 678 -9.68 8.15 14.11
C THR A 678 -8.88 7.16 13.27
N THR A 679 -7.58 7.00 13.50
CA THR A 679 -6.67 6.25 12.63
C THR A 679 -7.14 4.82 12.35
N ILE A 680 -7.70 4.13 13.34
CA ILE A 680 -8.18 2.76 13.16
C ILE A 680 -9.33 2.63 12.16
N ALA A 681 -10.12 3.68 11.94
CA ALA A 681 -11.15 3.71 10.89
C ALA A 681 -10.50 3.65 9.50
N ASP A 682 -9.54 4.53 9.25
CA ASP A 682 -8.78 4.56 8.00
C ASP A 682 -7.99 3.27 7.78
N LEU A 683 -7.39 2.69 8.83
CA LEU A 683 -6.65 1.43 8.74
C LEU A 683 -7.54 0.23 8.44
N ALA A 684 -8.75 0.17 9.00
CA ALA A 684 -9.70 -0.90 8.70
C ALA A 684 -10.08 -0.92 7.21
N VAL A 685 -10.28 0.26 6.61
CA VAL A 685 -10.58 0.40 5.18
C VAL A 685 -9.32 0.17 4.33
N ALA A 686 -8.17 0.72 4.71
CA ALA A 686 -6.90 0.55 3.99
C ALA A 686 -6.49 -0.91 3.85
N THR A 687 -6.63 -1.68 4.93
CA THR A 687 -6.25 -3.09 4.95
C THR A 687 -7.32 -4.00 4.34
N GLY A 688 -8.55 -3.50 4.22
CA GLY A 688 -9.71 -4.30 3.83
C GLY A 688 -9.96 -5.46 4.80
N CYS A 689 -9.64 -5.30 6.09
CA CYS A 689 -9.79 -6.37 7.10
C CYS A 689 -11.25 -6.76 7.34
N GLY A 690 -12.18 -5.89 6.95
CA GLY A 690 -13.62 -6.18 6.90
C GLY A 690 -14.32 -6.13 8.26
N GLN A 691 -13.62 -5.94 9.37
CA GLN A 691 -14.21 -5.85 10.71
C GLN A 691 -13.54 -4.78 11.58
N ILE A 692 -14.31 -4.15 12.46
CA ILE A 692 -13.81 -3.17 13.44
C ILE A 692 -14.49 -3.35 14.80
N LYS A 693 -13.73 -3.30 15.89
CA LYS A 693 -14.20 -3.23 17.29
C LYS A 693 -13.79 -1.87 17.86
N THR A 694 -14.73 -0.93 17.90
CA THR A 694 -14.45 0.47 18.32
C THR A 694 -15.41 0.99 19.38
N GLY A 695 -16.03 0.09 20.16
CA GLY A 695 -16.90 0.41 21.29
C GLY A 695 -18.35 0.71 20.90
N SER A 696 -19.10 1.26 21.84
CA SER A 696 -20.54 1.53 21.74
C SER A 696 -20.89 2.75 20.88
N LEU A 697 -22.19 2.99 20.73
CA LEU A 697 -22.78 4.16 20.08
C LEU A 697 -22.92 5.33 21.06
N SER A 698 -21.96 5.47 21.96
CA SER A 698 -21.88 6.57 22.92
C SER A 698 -20.41 6.96 23.15
N ARG A 699 -20.21 8.14 23.72
CA ARG A 699 -18.90 8.78 23.94
C ARG A 699 -18.14 9.12 22.64
N SER A 700 -17.51 10.29 22.59
CA SER A 700 -16.88 10.79 21.36
C SER A 700 -15.61 10.04 20.98
N ASP A 701 -14.91 9.46 21.94
CA ASP A 701 -13.75 8.59 21.73
C ASP A 701 -14.08 7.32 20.94
N ARG A 702 -15.35 6.90 20.93
CA ARG A 702 -15.88 5.79 20.10
C ARG A 702 -16.53 6.30 18.83
N THR A 703 -17.51 7.19 18.99
CA THR A 703 -18.32 7.70 17.88
C THR A 703 -17.53 8.52 16.85
N ALA A 704 -16.36 9.07 17.20
CA ALA A 704 -15.46 9.68 16.22
C ALA A 704 -15.03 8.69 15.11
N LYS A 705 -14.78 7.41 15.46
CA LYS A 705 -14.38 6.37 14.49
C LYS A 705 -15.55 5.96 13.59
N TYR A 706 -16.74 5.79 14.17
CA TYR A 706 -17.98 5.58 13.39
C TYR A 706 -18.22 6.74 12.41
N ASN A 707 -18.09 7.99 12.88
CA ASN A 707 -18.22 9.17 12.05
C ASN A 707 -17.18 9.24 10.94
N GLN A 708 -15.93 8.84 11.21
CA GLN A 708 -14.90 8.78 10.18
C GLN A 708 -15.22 7.74 9.11
N LEU A 709 -15.69 6.54 9.50
CA LEU A 709 -16.10 5.52 8.54
C LEU A 709 -17.29 5.96 7.68
N MET A 710 -18.25 6.70 8.25
CA MET A 710 -19.34 7.31 7.46
C MET A 710 -18.83 8.37 6.47
N ARG A 711 -17.81 9.18 6.83
CA ARG A 711 -17.17 10.11 5.89
C ARG A 711 -16.43 9.38 4.77
N ILE A 712 -15.74 8.29 5.09
CA ILE A 712 -15.05 7.45 4.10
C ILE A 712 -16.07 6.81 3.15
N GLU A 713 -17.19 6.29 3.68
CA GLU A 713 -18.29 5.76 2.87
C GLU A 713 -18.88 6.85 1.93
N GLU A 714 -19.11 8.05 2.45
CA GLU A 714 -19.58 9.19 1.65
C GLU A 714 -18.59 9.56 0.52
N GLU A 715 -17.29 9.61 0.82
CA GLU A 715 -16.25 9.92 -0.17
C GLU A 715 -16.14 8.84 -1.27
N LEU A 716 -16.29 7.57 -0.89
CA LEU A 716 -16.23 6.44 -1.81
C LEU A 716 -17.48 6.34 -2.70
N GLY A 717 -18.62 6.84 -2.24
CA GLY A 717 -19.90 6.82 -2.96
C GLY A 717 -20.30 5.41 -3.39
N GLU A 718 -20.69 5.22 -4.65
CA GLU A 718 -21.11 3.92 -5.20
C GLU A 718 -20.02 2.85 -5.18
N ARG A 719 -18.75 3.21 -4.94
CA ARG A 719 -17.67 2.23 -4.82
C ARG A 719 -17.61 1.58 -3.44
N ALA A 720 -18.22 2.20 -2.42
CA ALA A 720 -18.17 1.69 -1.06
C ALA A 720 -18.85 0.30 -0.98
N VAL A 721 -18.16 -0.65 -0.36
CA VAL A 721 -18.69 -2.01 -0.15
C VAL A 721 -18.69 -2.29 1.34
N TYR A 722 -19.86 -2.39 1.95
CA TYR A 722 -19.97 -2.86 3.32
C TYR A 722 -19.70 -4.36 3.41
N ALA A 723 -18.78 -4.77 4.29
CA ALA A 723 -18.38 -6.16 4.42
C ALA A 723 -19.52 -7.08 4.90
N GLY A 724 -20.36 -6.59 5.82
CA GLY A 724 -21.50 -7.31 6.36
C GLY A 724 -21.14 -8.73 6.83
N ARG A 725 -22.03 -9.70 6.60
CA ARG A 725 -21.82 -11.11 6.98
C ARG A 725 -20.59 -11.78 6.33
N SER A 726 -20.16 -11.32 5.15
CA SER A 726 -19.17 -12.04 4.33
C SER A 726 -17.76 -12.13 4.95
N THR A 727 -17.49 -11.31 5.96
CA THR A 727 -16.19 -11.23 6.64
C THR A 727 -16.04 -12.21 7.83
N LEU A 728 -17.15 -12.78 8.31
CA LEU A 728 -17.14 -13.65 9.48
C LEU A 728 -16.51 -15.01 9.12
N ALA A 729 -15.54 -15.44 9.91
CA ALA A 729 -14.91 -16.74 9.74
C ALA A 729 -15.96 -17.87 9.86
N GLY A 730 -16.00 -18.79 8.89
CA GLY A 730 -16.96 -19.90 8.85
C GLY A 730 -18.29 -19.60 8.12
N ALA A 731 -18.50 -18.41 7.57
CA ALA A 731 -19.74 -18.02 6.86
C ALA A 731 -19.86 -18.54 5.40
N ALA A 732 -19.23 -19.68 5.07
CA ALA A 732 -19.28 -20.29 3.72
C ALA A 732 -20.61 -21.01 3.44
#